data_AF-A0A5N7ASJ9-F1
#
_entry.id   AF-A0A5N7ASJ9-F1
#
_cell.length_a   1.000
_cell.length_b   1.000
_cell.length_c   1.000
_cell.angle_alpha   90.00
_cell.angle_beta   90.00
_cell.angle_gamma   90.00
#
_symmetry.space_group_name_H-M   'P 1'
#
loop_
_entity.id
_entity.type
_entity.pdbx_description
1 polymer ?
#
loop_
_entity_poly.entity_id
_entity_poly.type
_entity_poly.pdbx_seq_one_letter_code
_entity_poly.pdbx_strand_id
1 'polypeptide(L)'
;MSSDTDTGAVPRPTDLLDAIKSLEAIALIPSKQRDTDAGELAKTIATQAYESGLSQAALERLIKITTTRSQLDQGSITTLIKNLYPVESVPSSLVTQIVCCLGPNKNKPSPATQSLLLRWLIMVHEFLVDRSHLSKLYAVLFNHLDMISLRKPLCHLLSLVTRRKHVKPFRIQALMELVVNSGGDERELVTLLRIFKNYCPDVIVGDLGVPGRKGLFFKHPDPEWSSHVRLLQDTNMERLQAIQPANFQVVHRGISKRSKMEVLVPDVQTSRVSYGRTSLEELRGVDHFVDKLDKIELPNQIVSMIGDGIAQKYLFLVQPESAGHRLDDWWGSFFNEILEDAEDKDEKLESLSYIMSLAVGYVQYTKDVPPPVATFLKSYLPSWNGRDLREQIFHLLEYLDLEDYDSIQQEFLMPLECAVLTDTLFPKSSLLEFYTSIIRQWGVKLRNRPFTLEESKPLGRLISHAELLALSILECPAAAEQASTHNMQGPRPATISVTEFYCVLAELFSHSHLHGNIRITIPMAPTIYTLVFTPINSIISIMSSVLASYKSAFEASLASQVLQTPGSAESLYPTQLVGQFNGYIMDICNLIWRNRGLNGEDPNALGCLISAPTIAALTQYVRDATDNSRERKREVTFTYNLSSIFSLSHSVALCNMSAACFADIEEESDLGGSQPKLKRPVTQKALSALEKEGGVKVTWQEYRVRMLDWLEATGSVGIGSLMRSTMKALRKE
;
A
#
# COMPACT_ATOMS: atom_id res chain seq x y z
N MET A 1 60.07 -49.55 -34.43
CA MET A 1 59.19 -49.91 -35.55
C MET A 1 57.92 -50.52 -34.98
N SER A 2 56.77 -50.21 -35.59
CA SER A 2 55.38 -50.56 -35.24
C SER A 2 54.84 -49.80 -34.01
N SER A 3 53.90 -48.84 -34.05
CA SER A 3 52.66 -48.61 -34.83
C SER A 3 51.49 -49.55 -34.52
N ASP A 4 50.40 -48.89 -34.07
CA ASP A 4 48.97 -49.22 -34.05
C ASP A 4 48.47 -50.23 -32.98
N THR A 5 47.35 -50.04 -32.29
CA THR A 5 46.10 -49.36 -32.68
C THR A 5 45.40 -48.61 -31.55
N ASP A 6 45.03 -47.37 -31.89
CA ASP A 6 44.00 -46.51 -31.32
C ASP A 6 42.61 -47.17 -31.43
N THR A 7 41.93 -47.41 -30.31
CA THR A 7 40.48 -47.70 -30.30
C THR A 7 39.77 -46.53 -29.65
N GLY A 8 39.20 -45.69 -30.52
CA GLY A 8 38.53 -44.44 -30.18
C GLY A 8 37.37 -44.62 -29.19
N ALA A 9 37.52 -44.03 -28.01
CA ALA A 9 36.40 -43.70 -27.13
C ALA A 9 36.01 -42.23 -27.41
N VAL A 10 34.80 -42.04 -27.94
CA VAL A 10 34.20 -40.71 -28.14
C VAL A 10 34.13 -39.97 -26.79
N PRO A 11 34.53 -38.69 -26.69
CA PRO A 11 34.52 -37.95 -25.42
C PRO A 11 33.09 -37.77 -24.89
N ARG A 12 32.91 -38.01 -23.57
CA ARG A 12 31.63 -37.78 -22.88
C ARG A 12 31.26 -36.29 -22.96
N PRO A 13 30.03 -35.93 -23.38
CA PRO A 13 29.62 -34.53 -23.51
C PRO A 13 29.54 -33.85 -22.13
N THR A 14 30.23 -32.73 -21.95
CA THR A 14 30.27 -31.94 -20.72
C THR A 14 29.15 -30.90 -20.62
N ASP A 15 28.45 -30.60 -21.72
CA ASP A 15 27.36 -29.61 -21.81
C ASP A 15 26.03 -30.28 -22.23
N LEU A 16 24.92 -29.85 -21.62
CA LEU A 16 23.56 -30.38 -21.85
C LEU A 16 23.15 -30.28 -23.32
N LEU A 17 23.54 -29.20 -23.99
CA LEU A 17 23.25 -29.00 -25.41
C LEU A 17 24.03 -29.96 -26.31
N ASP A 18 25.24 -30.36 -25.92
CA ASP A 18 26.07 -31.29 -26.69
C ASP A 18 25.62 -32.74 -26.48
N ALA A 19 25.12 -33.08 -25.29
CA ALA A 19 24.43 -34.34 -25.05
C ALA A 19 23.16 -34.47 -25.92
N ILE A 20 22.36 -33.40 -26.04
CA ILE A 20 21.16 -33.38 -26.88
C ILE A 20 21.50 -33.47 -28.38
N LYS A 21 22.55 -32.80 -28.85
CA LYS A 21 23.03 -32.93 -30.25
C LYS A 21 23.48 -34.36 -30.57
N SER A 22 24.21 -34.98 -29.63
CA SER A 22 24.67 -36.37 -29.77
C SER A 22 23.48 -37.33 -29.81
N LEU A 23 22.44 -37.08 -29.00
CA LEU A 23 21.19 -37.84 -29.05
C LEU A 23 20.43 -37.64 -30.38
N GLU A 24 20.39 -36.42 -30.94
CA GLU A 24 19.75 -36.13 -32.23
C GLU A 24 20.41 -36.90 -33.39
N ALA A 25 21.75 -36.98 -33.40
CA ALA A 25 22.49 -37.74 -34.41
C ALA A 25 22.22 -39.26 -34.35
N ILE A 26 21.97 -39.79 -33.16
CA ILE A 26 21.79 -41.23 -32.91
C ILE A 26 20.31 -41.66 -33.04
N ALA A 27 19.36 -40.72 -32.87
CA ALA A 27 17.93 -41.00 -32.83
C ALA A 27 17.37 -41.64 -34.12
N LEU A 28 18.03 -41.47 -35.27
CA LEU A 28 17.63 -42.05 -36.56
C LEU A 28 18.35 -43.36 -36.90
N ILE A 29 19.43 -43.70 -36.19
CA ILE A 29 20.30 -44.85 -36.46
C ILE A 29 19.77 -46.08 -35.69
N PRO A 30 19.69 -47.29 -36.30
CA PRO A 30 19.29 -48.52 -35.61
C PRO A 30 20.23 -48.89 -34.46
N SER A 31 19.70 -49.52 -33.40
CA SER A 31 20.46 -49.86 -32.18
C SER A 31 21.73 -50.68 -32.39
N LYS A 32 21.82 -51.46 -33.49
CA LYS A 32 22.97 -52.30 -33.83
C LYS A 32 24.16 -51.54 -34.47
N GLN A 33 23.97 -50.28 -34.86
CA GLN A 33 24.96 -49.46 -35.57
C GLN A 33 25.39 -48.23 -34.75
N ARG A 34 25.14 -48.24 -33.44
CA ARG A 34 25.44 -47.11 -32.54
C ARG A 34 26.72 -47.41 -31.76
N ASP A 35 27.67 -46.48 -31.79
CA ASP A 35 28.87 -46.52 -30.95
C ASP A 35 28.61 -45.99 -29.52
N THR A 36 27.45 -45.36 -29.28
CA THR A 36 27.06 -44.73 -28.01
C THR A 36 25.71 -45.26 -27.53
N ASP A 37 25.60 -45.56 -26.23
CA ASP A 37 24.34 -46.02 -25.64
C ASP A 37 23.35 -44.85 -25.50
N ALA A 38 22.28 -44.89 -26.30
CA ALA A 38 21.21 -43.91 -26.27
C ALA A 38 20.48 -43.88 -24.91
N GLY A 39 20.46 -45.00 -24.17
CA GLY A 39 19.87 -45.07 -22.84
C GLY A 39 20.70 -44.36 -21.77
N GLU A 40 22.03 -44.44 -21.86
CA GLU A 40 22.95 -43.70 -20.98
C GLU A 40 22.84 -42.19 -21.25
N LEU A 41 22.83 -41.77 -22.52
CA LEU A 41 22.63 -40.37 -22.92
C LEU A 41 21.28 -39.82 -22.44
N ALA A 42 20.19 -40.59 -22.55
CA ALA A 42 18.88 -40.18 -22.06
C ALA A 42 18.85 -40.01 -20.53
N LYS A 43 19.61 -40.83 -19.78
CA LYS A 43 19.76 -40.68 -18.32
C LYS A 43 20.57 -39.44 -17.96
N THR A 44 21.67 -39.17 -18.66
CA THR A 44 22.49 -37.96 -18.44
C THR A 44 21.69 -36.69 -18.70
N ILE A 45 20.90 -36.66 -19.77
CA ILE A 45 20.01 -35.53 -20.07
C ILE A 45 18.93 -35.39 -18.98
N ALA A 46 18.36 -36.50 -18.50
CA ALA A 46 17.35 -36.47 -17.44
C ALA A 46 17.90 -35.94 -16.11
N THR A 47 19.12 -36.33 -15.71
CA THR A 47 19.75 -35.83 -14.47
C THR A 47 20.05 -34.34 -14.55
N GLN A 48 20.60 -33.87 -15.68
CA GLN A 48 20.89 -32.45 -15.88
C GLN A 48 19.62 -31.59 -15.99
N ALA A 49 18.56 -32.11 -16.63
CA ALA A 49 17.26 -31.45 -16.72
C ALA A 49 16.56 -31.36 -15.35
N TYR A 50 16.76 -32.34 -14.46
CA TYR A 50 16.22 -32.29 -13.10
C TYR A 50 16.91 -31.22 -12.24
N GLU A 51 18.24 -31.08 -12.34
CA GLU A 51 19.02 -30.13 -11.53
C GLU A 51 18.92 -28.68 -12.01
N SER A 52 18.98 -28.45 -13.33
CA SER A 52 19.11 -27.11 -13.92
C SER A 52 17.90 -26.67 -14.76
N GLY A 53 16.98 -27.59 -15.06
CA GLY A 53 15.90 -27.38 -16.01
C GLY A 53 16.38 -27.28 -17.47
N LEU A 54 15.43 -27.17 -18.40
CA LEU A 54 15.67 -27.04 -19.84
C LEU A 54 15.42 -25.60 -20.32
N SER A 55 16.41 -25.04 -21.02
CA SER A 55 16.25 -23.81 -21.79
C SER A 55 15.31 -24.02 -22.99
N GLN A 56 14.76 -22.93 -23.54
CA GLN A 56 13.84 -23.01 -24.67
C GLN A 56 14.45 -23.78 -25.86
N ALA A 57 15.71 -23.50 -26.22
CA ALA A 57 16.38 -24.18 -27.33
C ALA A 57 16.60 -25.69 -27.10
N ALA A 58 16.90 -26.09 -25.86
CA ALA A 58 17.06 -27.49 -25.49
C ALA A 58 15.70 -28.24 -25.53
N LEU A 59 14.66 -27.60 -25.01
CA LEU A 59 13.29 -28.12 -25.01
C LEU A 59 12.76 -28.30 -26.44
N GLU A 60 12.99 -27.34 -27.34
CA GLU A 60 12.57 -27.42 -28.74
C GLU A 60 13.19 -28.62 -29.47
N ARG A 61 14.47 -28.89 -29.24
CA ARG A 61 15.18 -30.03 -29.85
C ARG A 61 14.69 -31.36 -29.31
N LEU A 62 14.49 -31.49 -27.99
CA LEU A 62 13.98 -32.72 -27.38
C LEU A 62 12.54 -33.02 -27.80
N ILE A 63 11.69 -32.01 -27.92
CA ILE A 63 10.33 -32.17 -28.45
C ILE A 63 10.36 -32.58 -29.92
N LYS A 64 11.29 -32.06 -30.74
CA LYS A 64 11.48 -32.52 -32.12
C LYS A 64 11.88 -33.99 -32.23
N ILE A 65 12.77 -34.46 -31.37
CA ILE A 65 13.20 -35.88 -31.33
C ILE A 65 12.04 -36.79 -30.89
N THR A 66 11.21 -36.36 -29.93
CA THR A 66 10.11 -37.16 -29.37
C THR A 66 8.83 -37.13 -30.21
N THR A 67 8.62 -36.08 -31.02
CA THR A 67 7.45 -35.92 -31.90
C THR A 67 7.65 -36.52 -33.30
N THR A 68 8.88 -36.90 -33.65
CA THR A 68 9.22 -37.59 -34.92
C THR A 68 9.43 -39.08 -34.68
N ARG A 69 9.40 -39.87 -35.77
CA ARG A 69 9.71 -41.30 -35.68
C ARG A 69 11.20 -41.48 -35.40
N SER A 70 11.53 -41.85 -34.16
CA SER A 70 12.87 -42.22 -33.75
C SER A 70 13.02 -43.74 -33.63
N GLN A 71 14.26 -44.21 -33.77
CA GLN A 71 14.66 -45.61 -33.50
C GLN A 71 15.05 -45.80 -32.02
N LEU A 72 14.74 -44.83 -31.15
CA LEU A 72 15.00 -44.91 -29.73
C LEU A 72 14.08 -45.94 -29.08
N ASP A 73 14.57 -46.62 -28.04
CA ASP A 73 13.75 -47.54 -27.27
C ASP A 73 12.68 -46.77 -26.47
N GLN A 74 11.57 -47.43 -26.18
CA GLN A 74 10.44 -46.81 -25.46
C GLN A 74 10.83 -46.37 -24.04
N GLY A 75 11.84 -47.01 -23.43
CA GLY A 75 12.37 -46.64 -22.12
C GLY A 75 13.02 -45.27 -22.15
N SER A 76 13.96 -45.04 -23.07
CA SER A 76 14.62 -43.75 -23.28
C SER A 76 13.63 -42.63 -23.59
N ILE A 77 12.63 -42.87 -24.46
CA ILE A 77 11.60 -41.87 -24.78
C ILE A 77 10.76 -41.50 -23.55
N THR A 78 10.40 -42.50 -22.73
CA THR A 78 9.64 -42.27 -21.50
C THR A 78 10.44 -41.48 -20.47
N THR A 79 11.73 -41.79 -20.31
CA THR A 79 12.65 -41.07 -19.43
C THR A 79 12.80 -39.61 -19.86
N LEU A 80 12.95 -39.35 -21.15
CA LEU A 80 13.04 -37.98 -21.66
C LEU A 80 11.77 -37.18 -21.40
N ILE A 81 10.58 -37.70 -21.76
CA ILE A 81 9.31 -36.97 -21.61
C ILE A 81 8.98 -36.66 -20.15
N LYS A 82 9.25 -37.59 -19.23
CA LYS A 82 9.01 -37.38 -17.80
C LYS A 82 9.90 -36.29 -17.19
N ASN A 83 11.08 -36.05 -17.75
CA ASN A 83 12.05 -35.08 -17.25
C ASN A 83 12.14 -33.80 -18.11
N LEU A 84 11.09 -33.48 -18.88
CA LEU A 84 11.01 -32.24 -19.65
C LEU A 84 10.65 -31.04 -18.77
N TYR A 85 11.55 -30.53 -17.93
CA TYR A 85 11.31 -29.41 -17.02
C TYR A 85 11.58 -28.04 -17.69
N PRO A 86 10.57 -27.23 -18.05
CA PRO A 86 10.81 -25.94 -18.71
C PRO A 86 11.25 -24.84 -17.71
N VAL A 87 12.40 -24.21 -17.97
CA VAL A 87 12.91 -23.06 -17.17
C VAL A 87 12.20 -21.75 -17.54
N GLU A 88 11.72 -21.67 -18.79
CA GLU A 88 11.01 -20.53 -19.34
C GLU A 88 9.58 -20.91 -19.73
N SER A 89 8.74 -19.91 -20.02
CA SER A 89 7.39 -20.17 -20.51
C SER A 89 7.41 -20.89 -21.86
N VAL A 90 6.55 -21.91 -22.03
CA VAL A 90 6.58 -22.77 -23.22
C VAL A 90 5.90 -22.07 -24.42
N PRO A 91 6.58 -21.95 -25.58
CA PRO A 91 6.05 -21.27 -26.76
C PRO A 91 4.96 -22.07 -27.46
N SER A 92 4.04 -21.35 -28.11
CA SER A 92 2.91 -21.92 -28.85
C SER A 92 3.31 -22.81 -30.03
N SER A 93 4.50 -22.60 -30.61
CA SER A 93 5.06 -23.44 -31.68
C SER A 93 5.22 -24.90 -31.24
N LEU A 94 5.71 -25.13 -30.02
CA LEU A 94 5.89 -26.46 -29.45
C LEU A 94 4.58 -27.16 -29.14
N VAL A 95 3.60 -26.41 -28.64
CA VAL A 95 2.24 -26.93 -28.45
C VAL A 95 1.65 -27.39 -29.78
N THR A 96 1.78 -26.58 -30.85
CA THR A 96 1.32 -26.98 -32.20
C THR A 96 2.02 -28.25 -32.66
N GLN A 97 3.35 -28.34 -32.49
CA GLN A 97 4.12 -29.50 -32.90
C GLN A 97 3.67 -30.81 -32.21
N ILE A 98 3.41 -30.75 -30.90
CA ILE A 98 2.88 -31.89 -30.14
C ILE A 98 1.46 -32.25 -30.59
N VAL A 99 0.59 -31.27 -30.82
CA VAL A 99 -0.78 -31.54 -31.29
C VAL A 99 -0.78 -32.13 -32.70
N CYS A 100 0.10 -31.66 -33.59
CA CYS A 100 0.24 -32.18 -34.96
C CYS A 100 0.77 -33.62 -35.02
N CYS A 101 1.51 -34.07 -33.99
CA CYS A 101 2.03 -35.44 -33.93
C CYS A 101 1.00 -36.47 -33.44
N LEU A 102 -0.21 -36.06 -33.07
CA LEU A 102 -1.31 -36.96 -32.66
C LEU A 102 -1.93 -37.66 -33.87
N GLY A 103 -2.20 -38.96 -33.77
CA GLY A 103 -2.89 -39.71 -34.82
C GLY A 103 -2.18 -41.00 -35.27
N PRO A 104 -2.85 -41.85 -36.07
CA PRO A 104 -2.38 -43.20 -36.40
C PRO A 104 -1.38 -43.28 -37.57
N ASN A 105 -0.79 -42.16 -38.01
CA ASN A 105 0.10 -42.17 -39.19
C ASN A 105 1.44 -42.86 -38.88
N LYS A 106 1.99 -43.62 -39.85
CA LYS A 106 3.27 -44.34 -39.73
C LYS A 106 4.50 -43.44 -39.48
N ASN A 107 4.38 -42.14 -39.79
CA ASN A 107 5.42 -41.13 -39.53
C ASN A 107 5.30 -40.47 -38.15
N LYS A 108 4.28 -40.81 -37.36
CA LYS A 108 4.01 -40.27 -36.02
C LYS A 108 4.54 -41.20 -34.93
N PRO A 109 4.80 -40.68 -33.71
CA PRO A 109 5.29 -41.47 -32.59
C PRO A 109 4.27 -42.52 -32.14
N SER A 110 4.71 -43.50 -31.35
CA SER A 110 3.84 -44.57 -30.84
C SER A 110 2.66 -44.00 -30.03
N PRO A 111 1.49 -44.67 -29.97
CA PRO A 111 0.36 -44.20 -29.16
C PRO A 111 0.70 -44.02 -27.68
N ALA A 112 1.63 -44.82 -27.14
CA ALA A 112 2.13 -44.68 -25.78
C ALA A 112 2.89 -43.36 -25.59
N THR A 113 3.76 -43.00 -26.54
CA THR A 113 4.48 -41.72 -26.55
C THR A 113 3.54 -40.53 -26.74
N GLN A 114 2.54 -40.63 -27.63
CA GLN A 114 1.50 -39.60 -27.80
C GLN A 114 0.73 -39.36 -26.50
N SER A 115 0.38 -40.43 -25.77
CA SER A 115 -0.27 -40.35 -24.46
C SER A 115 0.59 -39.63 -23.41
N LEU A 116 1.90 -39.90 -23.38
CA LEU A 116 2.85 -39.23 -22.49
C LEU A 116 3.00 -37.74 -22.81
N LEU A 117 3.07 -37.37 -24.10
CA LEU A 117 3.14 -35.97 -24.53
C LEU A 117 1.86 -35.20 -24.17
N LEU A 118 0.68 -35.83 -24.29
CA LEU A 118 -0.57 -35.22 -23.84
C LEU A 118 -0.62 -35.03 -22.31
N ARG A 119 -0.09 -36.00 -21.54
CA ARG A 119 0.06 -35.84 -20.08
C ARG A 119 1.00 -34.68 -19.74
N TRP A 120 2.11 -34.55 -20.47
CA TRP A 120 3.02 -33.42 -20.31
C TRP A 120 2.34 -32.09 -20.64
N LEU A 121 1.55 -32.01 -21.73
CA LEU A 121 0.76 -30.80 -22.05
C LEU A 121 -0.24 -30.42 -20.95
N ILE A 122 -0.82 -31.40 -20.24
CA ILE A 122 -1.69 -31.14 -19.09
C ILE A 122 -0.88 -30.50 -17.95
N MET A 123 0.30 -31.04 -17.63
CA MET A 123 1.16 -30.51 -16.56
C MET A 123 1.72 -29.12 -16.90
N VAL A 124 2.00 -28.86 -18.18
CA VAL A 124 2.57 -27.60 -18.67
C VAL A 124 1.52 -26.52 -18.95
N HIS A 125 0.23 -26.84 -18.87
CA HIS A 125 -0.86 -25.90 -19.19
C HIS A 125 -0.75 -24.56 -18.44
N GLU A 126 -0.30 -24.57 -17.18
CA GLU A 126 -0.11 -23.36 -16.38
C GLU A 126 1.10 -22.52 -16.82
N PHE A 127 2.08 -23.13 -17.49
CA PHE A 127 3.37 -22.55 -17.87
C PHE A 127 3.47 -22.19 -19.38
N LEU A 128 2.34 -22.14 -20.09
CA LEU A 128 2.27 -21.74 -21.50
C LEU A 128 2.32 -20.22 -21.67
N VAL A 129 3.05 -19.74 -22.69
CA VAL A 129 3.07 -18.31 -23.08
C VAL A 129 1.67 -17.82 -23.47
N ASP A 130 0.98 -18.55 -24.36
CA ASP A 130 -0.41 -18.27 -24.76
C ASP A 130 -1.33 -19.43 -24.38
N ARG A 131 -1.95 -19.36 -23.20
CA ARG A 131 -2.98 -20.34 -22.78
C ARG A 131 -4.18 -20.41 -23.72
N SER A 132 -4.44 -19.38 -24.52
CA SER A 132 -5.52 -19.41 -25.52
C SER A 132 -5.17 -20.24 -26.76
N HIS A 133 -3.90 -20.58 -26.96
CA HIS A 133 -3.45 -21.34 -28.13
C HIS A 133 -4.07 -22.74 -28.19
N LEU A 134 -4.15 -23.44 -27.05
CA LEU A 134 -4.87 -24.71 -26.96
C LEU A 134 -6.37 -24.56 -27.26
N SER A 135 -6.98 -23.41 -26.94
CA SER A 135 -8.37 -23.12 -27.31
C SER A 135 -8.55 -22.97 -28.82
N LYS A 136 -7.55 -22.46 -29.55
CA LYS A 136 -7.55 -22.37 -31.02
C LYS A 136 -7.48 -23.77 -31.65
N LEU A 137 -6.73 -24.68 -31.03
CA LEU A 137 -6.57 -26.08 -31.46
C LEU A 137 -7.69 -27.01 -30.96
N TYR A 138 -8.70 -26.48 -30.27
CA TYR A 138 -9.77 -27.28 -29.64
C TYR A 138 -10.47 -28.23 -30.61
N ALA A 139 -10.74 -27.77 -31.84
CA ALA A 139 -11.39 -28.60 -32.85
C ALA A 139 -10.55 -29.84 -33.22
N VAL A 140 -9.23 -29.68 -33.34
CA VAL A 140 -8.29 -30.75 -33.68
C VAL A 140 -8.20 -31.75 -32.54
N LEU A 141 -8.05 -31.26 -31.30
CA LEU A 141 -8.01 -32.10 -30.10
C LEU A 141 -9.32 -32.89 -29.90
N PHE A 142 -10.46 -32.26 -30.15
CA PHE A 142 -11.78 -32.90 -30.06
C PHE A 142 -11.94 -34.02 -31.09
N ASN A 143 -11.48 -33.83 -32.33
CA ASN A 143 -11.55 -34.86 -33.37
C ASN A 143 -10.67 -36.09 -33.08
N HIS A 144 -9.68 -35.99 -32.19
CA HIS A 144 -8.85 -37.12 -31.80
C HIS A 144 -9.45 -37.97 -30.66
N LEU A 145 -10.64 -37.62 -30.13
CA LEU A 145 -11.33 -38.39 -29.09
C LEU A 145 -11.75 -39.80 -29.53
N ASP A 146 -11.88 -40.03 -30.84
CA ASP A 146 -12.17 -41.34 -31.42
C ASP A 146 -11.05 -42.36 -31.11
N MET A 147 -9.82 -41.90 -30.86
CA MET A 147 -8.69 -42.75 -30.50
C MET A 147 -8.75 -43.17 -29.03
N ILE A 148 -9.17 -44.40 -28.77
CA ILE A 148 -9.31 -44.99 -27.41
C ILE A 148 -8.04 -44.81 -26.56
N SER A 149 -6.85 -44.99 -27.15
CA SER A 149 -5.56 -44.88 -26.45
C SER A 149 -5.20 -43.47 -25.95
N LEU A 150 -5.76 -42.42 -26.58
CA LEU A 150 -5.51 -41.02 -26.24
C LEU A 150 -6.68 -40.37 -25.52
N ARG A 151 -7.84 -41.04 -25.51
CA ARG A 151 -9.10 -40.49 -25.03
C ARG A 151 -9.01 -39.98 -23.59
N LYS A 152 -8.41 -40.74 -22.68
CA LYS A 152 -8.23 -40.36 -21.27
C LYS A 152 -7.46 -39.03 -21.09
N PRO A 153 -6.21 -38.88 -21.58
CA PRO A 153 -5.51 -37.61 -21.48
C PRO A 153 -6.14 -36.50 -22.34
N LEU A 154 -6.76 -36.81 -23.48
CA LEU A 154 -7.50 -35.80 -24.26
C LEU A 154 -8.71 -35.24 -23.51
N CYS A 155 -9.50 -36.08 -22.84
CA CYS A 155 -10.63 -35.64 -22.04
C CYS A 155 -10.18 -34.74 -20.89
N HIS A 156 -9.06 -35.07 -20.24
CA HIS A 156 -8.48 -34.22 -19.21
C HIS A 156 -8.00 -32.88 -19.80
N LEU A 157 -7.26 -32.88 -20.90
CA LEU A 157 -6.81 -31.63 -21.52
C LEU A 157 -7.99 -30.78 -22.00
N LEU A 158 -8.97 -31.38 -22.66
CA LEU A 158 -10.19 -30.70 -23.09
C LEU A 158 -10.98 -30.18 -21.90
N SER A 159 -11.01 -30.88 -20.75
CA SER A 159 -11.66 -30.39 -19.54
C SER A 159 -11.08 -29.06 -19.04
N LEU A 160 -9.77 -28.88 -19.15
CA LEU A 160 -9.05 -27.66 -18.76
C LEU A 160 -9.23 -26.52 -19.77
N VAL A 161 -9.32 -26.85 -21.06
CA VAL A 161 -9.39 -25.88 -22.17
C VAL A 161 -10.84 -25.52 -22.54
N THR A 162 -11.83 -26.31 -22.12
CA THR A 162 -13.24 -26.07 -22.49
C THR A 162 -13.73 -24.76 -21.89
N ARG A 163 -14.24 -23.91 -22.78
CA ARG A 163 -14.86 -22.61 -22.50
C ARG A 163 -16.18 -22.58 -23.25
N ARG A 164 -17.06 -21.64 -22.91
CA ARG A 164 -18.40 -21.51 -23.52
C ARG A 164 -18.40 -21.55 -25.06
N LYS A 165 -17.47 -20.84 -25.72
CA LYS A 165 -17.34 -20.82 -27.20
C LYS A 165 -17.09 -22.18 -27.86
N HIS A 166 -16.59 -23.16 -27.10
CA HIS A 166 -16.27 -24.50 -27.58
C HIS A 166 -17.48 -25.43 -27.55
N VAL A 167 -18.47 -25.15 -26.68
CA VAL A 167 -19.69 -25.93 -26.48
C VAL A 167 -20.67 -25.59 -27.59
N LYS A 168 -20.67 -26.39 -28.66
CA LYS A 168 -21.56 -26.25 -29.82
C LYS A 168 -22.47 -27.49 -29.93
N PRO A 169 -23.71 -27.35 -30.43
CA PRO A 169 -24.66 -28.47 -30.51
C PRO A 169 -24.12 -29.74 -31.16
N PHE A 170 -23.40 -29.63 -32.28
CA PHE A 170 -22.81 -30.79 -32.97
C PHE A 170 -21.73 -31.51 -32.14
N ARG A 171 -20.98 -30.80 -31.28
CA ARG A 171 -19.98 -31.42 -30.38
C ARG A 171 -20.64 -32.10 -29.20
N ILE A 172 -21.74 -31.55 -28.70
CA ILE A 172 -22.54 -32.20 -27.66
C ILE A 172 -23.06 -33.54 -28.20
N GLN A 173 -23.61 -33.54 -29.42
CA GLN A 173 -24.10 -34.76 -30.08
C GLN A 173 -22.97 -35.79 -30.26
N ALA A 174 -21.83 -35.40 -30.84
CA ALA A 174 -20.69 -36.30 -31.02
C ALA A 174 -20.15 -36.87 -29.69
N LEU A 175 -20.12 -36.05 -28.63
CA LEU A 175 -19.68 -36.50 -27.30
C LEU A 175 -20.69 -37.48 -26.66
N MET A 176 -21.99 -37.25 -26.85
CA MET A 176 -23.05 -38.17 -26.41
C MET A 176 -22.97 -39.50 -27.15
N GLU A 177 -22.76 -39.49 -28.47
CA GLU A 177 -22.56 -40.69 -29.28
C GLU A 177 -21.35 -41.49 -28.80
N LEU A 178 -20.23 -40.83 -28.47
CA LEU A 178 -19.04 -41.49 -27.90
C LEU A 178 -19.29 -42.11 -26.51
N VAL A 179 -20.08 -41.45 -25.65
CA VAL A 179 -20.46 -41.99 -24.32
C VAL A 179 -21.36 -43.23 -24.47
N VAL A 180 -22.33 -43.18 -25.38
CA VAL A 180 -23.24 -44.30 -25.67
C VAL A 180 -22.48 -45.48 -26.27
N ASN A 181 -21.61 -45.24 -27.24
CA ASN A 181 -20.79 -46.27 -27.88
C ASN A 181 -19.80 -46.94 -26.92
N SER A 182 -19.44 -46.26 -25.82
CA SER A 182 -18.53 -46.77 -24.79
C SER A 182 -19.27 -47.41 -23.60
N GLY A 183 -20.60 -47.60 -23.70
CA GLY A 183 -21.42 -48.25 -22.67
C GLY A 183 -21.59 -47.46 -21.37
N GLY A 184 -21.22 -46.17 -21.33
CA GLY A 184 -21.30 -45.34 -20.12
C GLY A 184 -20.22 -45.60 -19.05
N ASP A 185 -19.33 -46.59 -19.26
CA ASP A 185 -18.30 -46.97 -18.28
C ASP A 185 -17.07 -46.04 -18.28
N GLU A 186 -16.87 -45.27 -19.34
CA GLU A 186 -15.75 -44.32 -19.47
C GLU A 186 -16.02 -43.02 -18.71
N ARG A 187 -15.64 -43.01 -17.43
CA ARG A 187 -15.81 -41.89 -16.48
C ARG A 187 -15.21 -40.57 -16.99
N GLU A 188 -14.14 -40.62 -17.77
CA GLU A 188 -13.48 -39.45 -18.33
C GLU A 188 -14.34 -38.71 -19.37
N LEU A 189 -15.06 -39.42 -20.25
CA LEU A 189 -16.00 -38.82 -21.21
C LEU A 189 -17.22 -38.23 -20.50
N VAL A 190 -17.75 -38.94 -19.50
CA VAL A 190 -18.86 -38.47 -18.66
C VAL A 190 -18.47 -37.19 -17.90
N THR A 191 -17.22 -37.08 -17.46
CA THR A 191 -16.70 -35.87 -16.80
C THR A 191 -16.58 -34.69 -17.77
N LEU A 192 -16.12 -34.93 -19.01
CA LEU A 192 -16.10 -33.87 -20.03
C LEU A 192 -17.52 -33.41 -20.40
N LEU A 193 -18.47 -34.34 -20.51
CA LEU A 193 -19.89 -34.03 -20.77
C LEU A 193 -20.51 -33.22 -19.62
N ARG A 194 -20.14 -33.49 -18.36
CA ARG A 194 -20.55 -32.67 -17.21
C ARG A 194 -20.06 -31.22 -17.33
N ILE A 195 -18.84 -31.01 -17.80
CA ILE A 195 -18.30 -29.66 -18.02
C ILE A 195 -19.10 -28.95 -19.12
N PHE A 196 -19.46 -29.65 -20.20
CA PHE A 196 -20.34 -29.10 -21.23
C PHE A 196 -21.73 -28.74 -20.65
N LYS A 197 -22.28 -29.58 -19.75
CA LYS A 197 -23.55 -29.32 -19.04
C LYS A 197 -23.48 -28.06 -18.18
N ASN A 198 -22.35 -27.78 -17.52
CA ASN A 198 -22.19 -26.54 -16.74
C ASN A 198 -22.33 -25.26 -17.61
N TYR A 199 -21.98 -25.33 -18.90
CA TYR A 199 -22.10 -24.20 -19.83
C TYR A 199 -23.44 -24.16 -20.59
N CYS A 200 -24.16 -25.29 -20.70
CA CYS A 200 -25.47 -25.41 -21.38
C CYS A 200 -26.37 -26.44 -20.65
N PRO A 201 -26.98 -26.06 -19.51
CA PRO A 201 -27.80 -26.99 -18.72
C PRO A 201 -29.10 -27.41 -19.41
N ASP A 202 -29.62 -26.59 -20.32
CA ASP A 202 -30.93 -26.79 -20.97
C ASP A 202 -30.92 -27.84 -22.10
N VAL A 203 -29.74 -28.12 -22.68
CA VAL A 203 -29.58 -29.04 -23.83
C VAL A 203 -29.28 -30.47 -23.37
N ILE A 204 -28.69 -30.64 -22.18
CA ILE A 204 -28.28 -31.94 -21.63
C ILE A 204 -29.23 -32.32 -20.50
N VAL A 205 -30.44 -32.73 -20.87
CA VAL A 205 -31.50 -33.19 -19.95
C VAL A 205 -31.29 -34.66 -19.62
N GLY A 206 -31.06 -34.96 -18.34
CA GLY A 206 -30.81 -36.31 -17.84
C GLY A 206 -29.82 -36.32 -16.67
N ASP A 207 -30.09 -37.17 -15.68
CA ASP A 207 -29.15 -37.46 -14.60
C ASP A 207 -28.18 -38.53 -15.11
N LEU A 208 -26.90 -38.17 -15.27
CA LEU A 208 -25.86 -39.07 -15.79
C LEU A 208 -25.45 -40.06 -14.69
N GLY A 209 -26.37 -40.92 -14.25
CA GLY A 209 -26.17 -42.23 -13.60
C GLY A 209 -25.15 -42.39 -12.46
N VAL A 210 -24.59 -41.33 -11.88
CA VAL A 210 -23.52 -41.41 -10.87
C VAL A 210 -23.92 -40.59 -9.64
N PRO A 211 -24.14 -41.21 -8.47
CA PRO A 211 -24.55 -40.50 -7.28
C PRO A 211 -23.39 -39.70 -6.69
N GLY A 212 -23.61 -38.41 -6.46
CA GLY A 212 -22.85 -37.62 -5.48
C GLY A 212 -22.03 -36.45 -6.03
N ARG A 213 -22.19 -35.30 -5.35
CA ARG A 213 -21.37 -34.08 -5.45
C ARG A 213 -19.91 -34.32 -5.05
N LYS A 214 -19.15 -35.12 -5.81
CA LYS A 214 -17.69 -35.20 -5.71
C LYS A 214 -17.10 -34.57 -6.97
N GLY A 215 -16.09 -33.72 -6.80
CA GLY A 215 -15.51 -32.84 -7.81
C GLY A 215 -15.03 -33.54 -9.09
N LEU A 216 -14.52 -32.73 -10.02
CA LEU A 216 -13.96 -33.18 -11.30
C LEU A 216 -13.06 -34.42 -11.08
N PHE A 217 -13.36 -35.54 -11.77
CA PHE A 217 -12.67 -36.83 -11.58
C PHE A 217 -11.19 -36.81 -12.00
N PHE A 218 -10.79 -35.81 -12.79
CA PHE A 218 -9.43 -35.66 -13.26
C PHE A 218 -8.51 -35.21 -12.11
N LYS A 219 -7.69 -36.14 -11.60
CA LYS A 219 -6.59 -35.84 -10.70
C LYS A 219 -5.39 -35.31 -11.49
N HIS A 220 -4.63 -34.38 -10.89
CA HIS A 220 -3.39 -33.88 -11.48
C HIS A 220 -2.44 -35.06 -11.78
N PRO A 221 -1.83 -35.15 -12.98
CA PRO A 221 -1.07 -36.34 -13.38
C PRO A 221 0.17 -36.61 -12.50
N ASP A 222 0.85 -35.55 -12.07
CA ASP A 222 2.02 -35.61 -11.19
C ASP A 222 2.25 -34.27 -10.47
N PRO A 223 1.77 -34.08 -9.22
CA PRO A 223 1.89 -32.81 -8.51
C PRO A 223 3.33 -32.48 -8.08
N GLU A 224 4.16 -33.51 -7.82
CA GLU A 224 5.57 -33.34 -7.42
C GLU A 224 6.38 -32.73 -8.57
N TRP A 225 6.12 -33.19 -9.80
CA TRP A 225 6.70 -32.62 -11.01
C TRP A 225 6.38 -31.12 -11.16
N SER A 226 5.12 -30.72 -10.99
CA SER A 226 4.70 -29.32 -11.14
C SER A 226 5.27 -28.41 -10.04
N SER A 227 5.42 -28.90 -8.81
CA SER A 227 6.12 -28.16 -7.75
C SER A 227 7.59 -27.93 -8.07
N HIS A 228 8.25 -28.92 -8.68
CA HIS A 228 9.66 -28.82 -9.06
C HIS A 228 9.89 -27.80 -10.18
N VAL A 229 9.05 -27.81 -11.22
CA VAL A 229 9.09 -26.79 -12.29
C VAL A 229 8.90 -25.38 -11.72
N ARG A 230 7.96 -25.22 -10.79
CA ARG A 230 7.70 -23.92 -10.16
C ARG A 230 8.93 -23.42 -9.41
N LEU A 231 9.58 -24.28 -8.63
CA LEU A 231 10.83 -23.95 -7.94
C LEU A 231 11.93 -23.51 -8.92
N LEU A 232 12.08 -24.21 -10.04
CA LEU A 232 13.06 -23.87 -11.08
C LEU A 232 12.75 -22.53 -11.76
N GLN A 233 11.48 -22.24 -12.05
CA GLN A 233 11.07 -20.96 -12.63
C GLN A 233 11.20 -19.80 -11.65
N ASP A 234 10.84 -19.99 -10.39
CA ASP A 234 10.99 -18.97 -9.33
C ASP A 234 12.48 -18.63 -9.12
N THR A 235 13.34 -19.65 -9.04
CA THR A 235 14.80 -19.46 -8.94
C THR A 235 15.36 -18.71 -10.14
N ASN A 236 14.85 -18.97 -11.36
CA ASN A 236 15.26 -18.26 -12.56
C ASN A 236 14.71 -16.82 -12.62
N MET A 237 13.48 -16.60 -12.17
CA MET A 237 12.87 -15.27 -12.07
C MET A 237 13.57 -14.39 -11.04
N GLU A 238 13.94 -14.93 -9.87
CA GLU A 238 14.71 -14.21 -8.85
C GLU A 238 16.07 -13.75 -9.41
N ARG A 239 16.74 -14.61 -10.19
CA ARG A 239 17.98 -14.24 -10.90
C ARG A 239 17.79 -13.13 -11.93
N LEU A 240 16.65 -13.10 -12.63
CA LEU A 240 16.34 -12.08 -13.64
C LEU A 240 15.81 -10.77 -13.02
N GLN A 241 15.07 -10.84 -11.91
CA GLN A 241 14.54 -9.69 -11.17
C GLN A 241 15.63 -8.96 -10.37
N ALA A 242 16.70 -9.64 -9.95
CA ALA A 242 17.91 -8.98 -9.46
C ALA A 242 18.55 -8.04 -10.50
N ILE A 243 18.15 -8.16 -11.78
CA ILE A 243 18.71 -7.41 -12.92
C ILE A 243 17.72 -6.34 -13.46
N GLN A 244 16.41 -6.36 -13.11
CA GLN A 244 15.41 -5.40 -13.61
C GLN A 244 14.28 -5.06 -12.59
N PRO A 245 13.78 -3.80 -12.57
CA PRO A 245 12.68 -3.40 -11.67
C PRO A 245 11.32 -3.95 -12.12
N ALA A 246 10.47 -4.23 -11.12
CA ALA A 246 9.26 -5.05 -11.17
C ALA A 246 8.16 -4.56 -12.14
N ASN A 247 7.68 -5.46 -13.01
CA ASN A 247 6.46 -5.30 -13.79
C ASN A 247 5.29 -6.06 -13.16
N PHE A 248 4.13 -5.41 -13.12
CA PHE A 248 2.89 -5.83 -12.45
C PHE A 248 2.16 -6.90 -13.29
N GLN A 249 2.29 -8.18 -12.93
CA GLN A 249 1.43 -9.26 -13.42
C GLN A 249 0.65 -9.88 -12.26
N VAL A 250 -0.66 -9.62 -12.22
CA VAL A 250 -1.57 -10.29 -11.29
C VAL A 250 -1.90 -11.66 -11.86
N VAL A 251 -1.28 -12.70 -11.31
CA VAL A 251 -1.60 -14.10 -11.61
C VAL A 251 -2.81 -14.50 -10.76
N HIS A 252 -3.98 -14.64 -11.37
CA HIS A 252 -5.12 -15.30 -10.71
C HIS A 252 -4.75 -16.77 -10.42
N ARG A 253 -4.43 -17.07 -9.17
CA ARG A 253 -4.22 -18.43 -8.68
C ARG A 253 -5.58 -19.09 -8.47
N GLY A 254 -6.00 -19.89 -9.45
CA GLY A 254 -7.24 -20.65 -9.38
C GLY A 254 -7.13 -21.87 -8.45
N ILE A 255 -8.20 -22.06 -7.67
CA ILE A 255 -8.63 -23.32 -7.05
C ILE A 255 -7.67 -23.89 -5.99
N SER A 256 -7.50 -23.15 -4.88
CA SER A 256 -7.22 -23.76 -3.59
C SER A 256 -8.54 -23.95 -2.83
N LYS A 257 -8.56 -24.84 -1.83
CA LYS A 257 -9.77 -25.21 -1.07
C LYS A 257 -10.50 -23.96 -0.56
N ARG A 258 -11.79 -23.82 -0.91
CA ARG A 258 -12.65 -22.72 -0.49
C ARG A 258 -12.58 -22.53 1.02
N SER A 259 -11.98 -21.42 1.46
CA SER A 259 -12.10 -20.93 2.83
C SER A 259 -13.55 -20.54 3.09
N LYS A 260 -14.03 -20.63 4.34
CA LYS A 260 -15.34 -20.09 4.74
C LYS A 260 -15.51 -18.61 4.29
N MET A 261 -14.41 -17.88 4.18
CA MET A 261 -14.38 -16.47 3.75
C MET A 261 -14.73 -16.24 2.27
N GLU A 262 -14.44 -17.21 1.38
CA GLU A 262 -14.81 -17.16 -0.04
C GLU A 262 -16.32 -17.46 -0.27
N VAL A 263 -17.06 -17.83 0.79
CA VAL A 263 -18.52 -18.02 0.73
C VAL A 263 -19.25 -16.67 0.81
N LEU A 264 -18.73 -15.72 1.59
CA LEU A 264 -19.33 -14.39 1.75
C LEU A 264 -19.09 -13.50 0.51
N VAL A 265 -17.87 -13.51 -0.02
CA VAL A 265 -17.52 -12.81 -1.26
C VAL A 265 -17.01 -13.84 -2.27
N PRO A 266 -17.84 -14.22 -3.26
CA PRO A 266 -17.45 -15.18 -4.27
C PRO A 266 -16.46 -14.57 -5.27
N ASP A 267 -15.74 -15.43 -6.00
CA ASP A 267 -14.94 -15.01 -7.14
C ASP A 267 -15.78 -14.31 -8.20
N VAL A 268 -15.17 -13.37 -8.93
CA VAL A 268 -15.78 -12.67 -10.06
C VAL A 268 -16.17 -13.70 -11.13
N GLN A 269 -17.48 -13.84 -11.35
CA GLN A 269 -18.06 -14.79 -12.31
C GLN A 269 -19.26 -14.17 -13.05
N THR A 270 -19.19 -14.14 -14.38
CA THR A 270 -20.26 -13.73 -15.29
C THR A 270 -20.82 -14.94 -16.05
N SER A 271 -22.06 -15.34 -15.75
CA SER A 271 -22.65 -16.58 -16.29
C SER A 271 -23.21 -16.43 -17.71
N ARG A 272 -23.54 -15.22 -18.13
CA ARG A 272 -24.08 -14.88 -19.45
C ARG A 272 -23.34 -13.65 -19.95
N VAL A 273 -22.68 -13.79 -21.09
CA VAL A 273 -22.06 -12.67 -21.80
C VAL A 273 -22.72 -12.58 -23.17
N SER A 274 -23.34 -11.44 -23.45
CA SER A 274 -24.02 -11.14 -24.70
C SER A 274 -23.02 -11.05 -25.85
N TYR A 275 -23.45 -11.36 -27.07
CA TYR A 275 -22.56 -11.33 -28.24
C TYR A 275 -21.98 -9.91 -28.45
N GLY A 276 -20.65 -9.79 -28.43
CA GLY A 276 -19.95 -8.50 -28.55
C GLY A 276 -19.58 -7.83 -27.21
N ARG A 277 -19.98 -8.42 -26.07
CA ARG A 277 -19.54 -8.01 -24.73
C ARG A 277 -18.41 -8.90 -24.21
N THR A 278 -17.72 -8.43 -23.17
CA THR A 278 -16.57 -9.10 -22.56
C THR A 278 -16.80 -9.17 -21.05
N SER A 279 -16.46 -10.28 -20.41
CA SER A 279 -16.52 -10.37 -18.94
C SER A 279 -15.22 -9.88 -18.32
N LEU A 280 -15.27 -9.52 -17.03
CA LEU A 280 -14.10 -9.07 -16.29
C LEU A 280 -13.01 -10.15 -16.22
N GLU A 281 -13.37 -11.44 -16.21
CA GLU A 281 -12.38 -12.53 -16.16
C GLU A 281 -11.64 -12.75 -17.49
N GLU A 282 -12.15 -12.18 -18.59
CA GLU A 282 -11.53 -12.28 -19.92
C GLU A 282 -10.49 -11.19 -20.18
N LEU A 283 -10.35 -10.22 -19.28
CA LEU A 283 -9.40 -9.12 -19.40
C LEU A 283 -7.95 -9.61 -19.24
N ARG A 284 -7.08 -9.22 -20.18
CA ARG A 284 -5.68 -9.69 -20.27
C ARG A 284 -4.64 -8.62 -19.92
N GLY A 285 -5.06 -7.36 -19.74
CA GLY A 285 -4.19 -6.21 -19.51
C GLY A 285 -4.95 -4.89 -19.57
N VAL A 286 -4.24 -3.79 -19.34
CA VAL A 286 -4.80 -2.42 -19.28
C VAL A 286 -5.37 -1.99 -20.63
N ASP A 287 -4.62 -2.20 -21.71
CA ASP A 287 -5.08 -1.82 -23.07
C ASP A 287 -6.40 -2.52 -23.42
N HIS A 288 -6.50 -3.81 -23.11
CA HIS A 288 -7.72 -4.59 -23.33
C HIS A 288 -8.89 -4.15 -22.44
N PHE A 289 -8.61 -3.65 -21.24
CA PHE A 289 -9.63 -3.08 -20.35
C PHE A 289 -10.18 -1.77 -20.90
N VAL A 290 -9.30 -0.87 -21.34
CA VAL A 290 -9.69 0.43 -21.91
C VAL A 290 -10.45 0.25 -23.23
N ASP A 291 -10.00 -0.64 -24.11
CA ASP A 291 -10.65 -0.93 -25.40
C ASP A 291 -12.06 -1.53 -25.28
N LYS A 292 -12.37 -2.14 -24.13
CA LYS A 292 -13.63 -2.85 -23.87
C LYS A 292 -14.46 -2.22 -22.76
N LEU A 293 -14.09 -1.04 -22.27
CA LEU A 293 -14.71 -0.41 -21.11
C LEU A 293 -16.23 -0.30 -21.22
N ASP A 294 -16.74 0.03 -22.41
CA ASP A 294 -18.17 0.15 -22.74
C ASP A 294 -18.89 -1.19 -22.96
N LYS A 295 -18.13 -2.27 -23.10
CA LYS A 295 -18.61 -3.61 -23.48
C LYS A 295 -18.48 -4.62 -22.34
N ILE A 296 -18.09 -4.18 -21.16
CA ILE A 296 -17.97 -5.06 -20.00
C ILE A 296 -19.37 -5.44 -19.48
N GLU A 297 -19.60 -6.74 -19.30
CA GLU A 297 -20.84 -7.26 -18.70
C GLU A 297 -20.66 -7.54 -17.22
N LEU A 298 -21.59 -7.03 -16.41
CA LEU A 298 -21.55 -7.12 -14.96
C LEU A 298 -21.59 -8.59 -14.48
N PRO A 299 -20.85 -8.94 -13.41
CA PRO A 299 -20.90 -10.27 -12.84
C PRO A 299 -22.25 -10.58 -12.19
N ASN A 300 -22.51 -11.89 -12.01
CA ASN A 300 -23.77 -12.35 -11.41
C ASN A 300 -23.90 -11.89 -9.96
N GLN A 301 -22.78 -11.89 -9.22
CA GLN A 301 -22.70 -11.47 -7.82
C GLN A 301 -21.87 -10.19 -7.74
N ILE A 302 -22.53 -9.06 -7.47
CA ILE A 302 -21.87 -7.74 -7.55
C ILE A 302 -20.82 -7.55 -6.45
N VAL A 303 -21.02 -8.18 -5.29
CA VAL A 303 -20.08 -8.13 -4.16
C VAL A 303 -18.69 -8.67 -4.52
N SER A 304 -18.59 -9.60 -5.48
CA SER A 304 -17.30 -10.11 -5.98
C SER A 304 -16.40 -9.01 -6.52
N MET A 305 -17.00 -7.91 -6.98
CA MET A 305 -16.27 -6.76 -7.53
C MET A 305 -15.55 -5.94 -6.45
N ILE A 306 -15.96 -6.04 -5.19
CA ILE A 306 -15.26 -5.36 -4.09
C ILE A 306 -13.95 -6.08 -3.77
N GLY A 307 -13.89 -7.41 -3.92
CA GLY A 307 -12.67 -8.17 -3.66
C GLY A 307 -11.62 -8.08 -4.78
N ASP A 308 -12.00 -7.66 -5.98
CA ASP A 308 -11.13 -7.62 -7.16
C ASP A 308 -10.75 -6.18 -7.56
N GLY A 309 -9.45 -5.90 -7.62
CA GLY A 309 -8.95 -4.55 -7.90
C GLY A 309 -9.23 -4.03 -9.31
N ILE A 310 -9.45 -4.89 -10.31
CA ILE A 310 -9.84 -4.46 -11.67
C ILE A 310 -11.33 -4.13 -11.69
N ALA A 311 -12.14 -4.94 -11.01
CA ALA A 311 -13.57 -4.71 -10.88
C ALA A 311 -13.88 -3.42 -10.10
N GLN A 312 -13.14 -3.11 -9.03
CA GLN A 312 -13.24 -1.82 -8.33
C GLN A 312 -12.93 -0.63 -9.25
N LYS A 313 -11.88 -0.74 -10.08
CA LYS A 313 -11.53 0.29 -11.08
C LYS A 313 -12.66 0.50 -12.08
N TYR A 314 -13.27 -0.59 -12.55
CA TYR A 314 -14.41 -0.53 -13.44
C TYR A 314 -15.61 0.19 -12.80
N LEU A 315 -15.97 -0.16 -11.55
CA LEU A 315 -17.06 0.50 -10.82
C LEU A 315 -16.80 2.00 -10.68
N PHE A 316 -15.57 2.39 -10.33
CA PHE A 316 -15.21 3.80 -10.14
C PHE A 316 -15.21 4.61 -11.44
N LEU A 317 -14.69 4.04 -12.54
CA LEU A 317 -14.55 4.76 -13.81
C LEU A 317 -15.87 4.84 -14.60
N VAL A 318 -16.65 3.76 -14.63
CA VAL A 318 -17.86 3.66 -15.45
C VAL A 318 -19.11 4.05 -14.67
N GLN A 319 -19.10 3.89 -13.34
CA GLN A 319 -20.22 4.16 -12.43
C GLN A 319 -21.57 3.61 -12.95
N PRO A 320 -21.67 2.30 -13.26
CA PRO A 320 -22.93 1.75 -13.75
C PRO A 320 -23.99 1.76 -12.64
N GLU A 321 -25.06 2.55 -12.82
CA GLU A 321 -26.15 2.72 -11.83
C GLU A 321 -26.70 1.38 -11.30
N SER A 322 -26.95 0.44 -12.21
CA SER A 322 -27.44 -0.90 -11.84
C SER A 322 -26.49 -1.70 -10.95
N ALA A 323 -25.17 -1.50 -11.07
CA ALA A 323 -24.19 -2.12 -10.20
C ALA A 323 -24.17 -1.43 -8.83
N GLY A 324 -24.24 -0.10 -8.81
CA GLY A 324 -24.31 0.70 -7.59
C GLY A 324 -25.50 0.28 -6.71
N HIS A 325 -26.71 0.28 -7.27
CA HIS A 325 -27.91 -0.13 -6.53
C HIS A 325 -27.83 -1.56 -6.00
N ARG A 326 -27.39 -2.51 -6.82
CA ARG A 326 -27.23 -3.91 -6.38
C ARG A 326 -26.19 -4.06 -5.27
N LEU A 327 -25.16 -3.22 -5.30
CA LEU A 327 -24.10 -3.21 -4.29
C LEU A 327 -24.65 -2.62 -2.99
N ASP A 328 -25.39 -1.53 -3.06
CA ASP A 328 -26.02 -0.89 -1.91
C ASP A 328 -27.07 -1.80 -1.25
N ASP A 329 -27.92 -2.47 -2.05
CA ASP A 329 -28.88 -3.45 -1.56
C ASP A 329 -28.19 -4.60 -0.84
N TRP A 330 -27.07 -5.08 -1.39
CA TRP A 330 -26.28 -6.15 -0.77
C TRP A 330 -25.65 -5.71 0.55
N TRP A 331 -25.03 -4.52 0.58
CA TRP A 331 -24.48 -3.95 1.81
C TRP A 331 -25.57 -3.79 2.88
N GLY A 332 -26.72 -3.23 2.50
CA GLY A 332 -27.85 -3.03 3.40
C GLY A 332 -28.36 -4.35 3.98
N SER A 333 -28.56 -5.38 3.15
CA SER A 333 -28.98 -6.71 3.61
C SER A 333 -27.99 -7.31 4.60
N PHE A 334 -26.69 -7.30 4.26
CA PHE A 334 -25.65 -7.87 5.12
C PHE A 334 -25.57 -7.15 6.48
N PHE A 335 -25.56 -5.81 6.49
CA PHE A 335 -25.47 -5.06 7.74
C PHE A 335 -26.74 -5.15 8.60
N ASN A 336 -27.92 -5.20 7.98
CA ASN A 336 -29.17 -5.41 8.71
C ASN A 336 -29.21 -6.78 9.40
N GLU A 337 -28.75 -7.84 8.72
CA GLU A 337 -28.62 -9.19 9.32
C GLU A 337 -27.69 -9.19 10.54
N ILE A 338 -26.60 -8.41 10.51
CA ILE A 338 -25.68 -8.26 11.65
C ILE A 338 -26.33 -7.49 12.82
N LEU A 339 -27.17 -6.49 12.54
CA LEU A 339 -27.85 -5.69 13.58
C LEU A 339 -29.04 -6.42 14.23
N GLU A 340 -29.76 -7.26 13.50
CA GLU A 340 -30.98 -7.92 13.98
C GLU A 340 -30.70 -9.11 14.92
N ASP A 341 -29.52 -9.72 14.84
CA ASP A 341 -29.35 -11.12 15.23
C ASP A 341 -28.30 -11.30 16.34
N ALA A 342 -28.75 -11.39 17.59
CA ALA A 342 -27.93 -11.32 18.81
C ALA A 342 -27.32 -12.65 19.30
N GLU A 343 -27.60 -13.78 18.64
CA GLU A 343 -27.41 -15.12 19.24
C GLU A 343 -26.05 -15.80 18.98
N ASP A 344 -25.18 -15.29 18.10
CA ASP A 344 -23.85 -15.86 17.83
C ASP A 344 -22.78 -14.76 17.57
N LYS A 345 -22.09 -14.30 18.62
CA LYS A 345 -21.20 -13.12 18.53
C LYS A 345 -19.87 -13.37 17.82
N ASP A 346 -19.23 -14.53 18.02
CA ASP A 346 -17.85 -14.74 17.56
C ASP A 346 -17.73 -15.02 16.05
N GLU A 347 -18.58 -15.90 15.48
CA GLU A 347 -18.55 -16.20 14.03
C GLU A 347 -19.00 -14.98 13.19
N LYS A 348 -19.94 -14.18 13.72
CA LYS A 348 -20.37 -12.92 13.09
C LYS A 348 -19.29 -11.85 13.14
N LEU A 349 -18.49 -11.79 14.21
CA LEU A 349 -17.39 -10.84 14.31
C LEU A 349 -16.30 -11.13 13.28
N GLU A 350 -15.97 -12.40 13.01
CA GLU A 350 -15.03 -12.74 11.92
C GLU A 350 -15.57 -12.33 10.55
N SER A 351 -16.85 -12.60 10.29
CA SER A 351 -17.53 -12.25 9.03
C SER A 351 -17.61 -10.73 8.84
N LEU A 352 -18.01 -10.01 9.88
CA LEU A 352 -18.04 -8.55 9.91
C LEU A 352 -16.63 -7.97 9.76
N SER A 353 -15.61 -8.54 10.40
CA SER A 353 -14.22 -8.12 10.28
C SER A 353 -13.72 -8.16 8.84
N TYR A 354 -13.99 -9.27 8.14
CA TYR A 354 -13.63 -9.43 6.74
C TYR A 354 -14.35 -8.41 5.85
N ILE A 355 -15.67 -8.29 6.00
CA ILE A 355 -16.48 -7.39 5.19
C ILE A 355 -16.16 -5.92 5.46
N MET A 356 -15.92 -5.53 6.72
CA MET A 356 -15.46 -4.19 7.09
C MET A 356 -14.07 -3.88 6.52
N SER A 357 -13.16 -4.86 6.48
CA SER A 357 -11.84 -4.68 5.86
C SER A 357 -11.95 -4.46 4.35
N LEU A 358 -12.86 -5.16 3.68
CA LEU A 358 -13.18 -4.93 2.27
C LEU A 358 -13.85 -3.56 2.04
N ALA A 359 -14.76 -3.16 2.92
CA ALA A 359 -15.39 -1.84 2.89
C ALA A 359 -14.35 -0.73 3.05
N VAL A 360 -13.39 -0.87 3.98
CA VAL A 360 -12.27 0.06 4.14
C VAL A 360 -11.47 0.16 2.85
N GLY A 361 -11.10 -0.96 2.23
CA GLY A 361 -10.37 -0.95 0.97
C GLY A 361 -11.15 -0.27 -0.17
N TYR A 362 -12.45 -0.52 -0.24
CA TYR A 362 -13.34 0.11 -1.21
C TYR A 362 -13.45 1.62 -0.99
N VAL A 363 -13.76 2.05 0.24
CA VAL A 363 -13.90 3.47 0.62
C VAL A 363 -12.58 4.23 0.47
N GLN A 364 -11.46 3.63 0.84
CA GLN A 364 -10.15 4.24 0.61
C GLN A 364 -9.82 4.38 -0.87
N TYR A 365 -10.36 3.50 -1.73
CA TYR A 365 -10.17 3.59 -3.17
C TYR A 365 -11.11 4.64 -3.80
N THR A 366 -12.40 4.60 -3.47
CA THR A 366 -13.42 5.51 -4.03
C THR A 366 -13.42 6.90 -3.39
N LYS A 367 -12.85 7.03 -2.19
CA LYS A 367 -12.87 8.23 -1.33
C LYS A 367 -14.26 8.64 -0.87
N ASP A 368 -15.20 7.70 -0.91
CA ASP A 368 -16.61 7.92 -0.61
C ASP A 368 -17.21 6.73 0.13
N VAL A 369 -18.07 7.00 1.11
CA VAL A 369 -18.68 5.99 1.99
C VAL A 369 -20.05 5.61 1.44
N PRO A 370 -20.29 4.32 1.08
CA PRO A 370 -21.61 3.88 0.63
C PRO A 370 -22.70 4.21 1.67
N PRO A 371 -23.87 4.73 1.25
CA PRO A 371 -24.95 5.07 2.18
C PRO A 371 -25.38 3.95 3.14
N PRO A 372 -25.43 2.66 2.72
CA PRO A 372 -25.73 1.57 3.64
C PRO A 372 -24.66 1.38 4.73
N VAL A 373 -23.38 1.62 4.41
CA VAL A 373 -22.27 1.55 5.37
C VAL A 373 -22.40 2.68 6.39
N ALA A 374 -22.70 3.91 5.94
CA ALA A 374 -22.91 5.04 6.83
C ALA A 374 -24.11 4.82 7.77
N THR A 375 -25.22 4.29 7.23
CA THR A 375 -26.42 3.94 7.99
C THR A 375 -26.12 2.87 9.05
N PHE A 376 -25.38 1.83 8.68
CA PHE A 376 -24.91 0.81 9.61
C PHE A 376 -24.06 1.42 10.74
N LEU A 377 -23.06 2.25 10.41
CA LEU A 377 -22.19 2.87 11.41
C LEU A 377 -22.99 3.72 12.40
N LYS A 378 -23.96 4.51 11.91
CA LYS A 378 -24.86 5.32 12.75
C LYS A 378 -25.66 4.47 13.73
N SER A 379 -26.14 3.30 13.32
CA SER A 379 -26.88 2.38 14.19
C SER A 379 -25.98 1.55 15.11
N TYR A 380 -24.77 1.22 14.67
CA TYR A 380 -23.84 0.34 15.37
C TYR A 380 -23.06 1.07 16.47
N LEU A 381 -22.55 2.28 16.21
CA LEU A 381 -21.69 3.03 17.12
C LEU A 381 -22.26 3.23 18.54
N PRO A 382 -23.56 3.52 18.75
CA PRO A 382 -24.13 3.69 20.09
C PRO A 382 -24.04 2.43 20.98
N SER A 383 -23.94 1.24 20.40
CA SER A 383 -23.81 -0.04 21.12
C SER A 383 -22.40 -0.65 21.02
N TRP A 384 -21.49 0.02 20.31
CA TRP A 384 -20.13 -0.44 20.08
C TRP A 384 -19.27 -0.36 21.35
N ASN A 385 -18.39 -1.35 21.55
CA ASN A 385 -17.58 -1.49 22.75
C ASN A 385 -16.27 -0.68 22.75
N GLY A 386 -15.98 0.07 21.68
CA GLY A 386 -14.76 0.87 21.56
C GLY A 386 -13.48 0.09 21.23
N ARG A 387 -13.54 -1.24 21.08
CA ARG A 387 -12.37 -2.12 20.92
C ARG A 387 -12.40 -2.91 19.61
N ASP A 388 -13.51 -3.57 19.33
CA ASP A 388 -13.61 -4.45 18.16
C ASP A 388 -13.62 -3.62 16.88
N LEU A 389 -12.88 -4.05 15.86
CA LEU A 389 -12.85 -3.40 14.54
C LEU A 389 -12.50 -1.89 14.58
N ARG A 390 -11.83 -1.43 15.65
CA ARG A 390 -11.52 -0.01 15.88
C ARG A 390 -10.84 0.65 14.68
N GLU A 391 -9.80 0.01 14.17
CA GLU A 391 -9.07 0.51 12.99
C GLU A 391 -9.97 0.62 11.77
N GLN A 392 -10.82 -0.37 11.52
CA GLN A 392 -11.74 -0.37 10.38
C GLN A 392 -12.77 0.76 10.53
N ILE A 393 -13.33 0.94 11.73
CA ILE A 393 -14.30 2.02 12.01
C ILE A 393 -13.65 3.38 11.81
N PHE A 394 -12.44 3.61 12.34
CA PHE A 394 -11.73 4.89 12.17
C PHE A 394 -11.46 5.18 10.68
N HIS A 395 -10.98 4.19 9.93
CA HIS A 395 -10.70 4.36 8.50
C HIS A 395 -11.96 4.59 7.65
N LEU A 396 -13.11 4.01 8.01
CA LEU A 396 -14.37 4.29 7.32
C LEU A 396 -14.86 5.71 7.64
N LEU A 397 -14.83 6.10 8.91
CA LEU A 397 -15.28 7.42 9.36
C LEU A 397 -14.38 8.57 8.85
N GLU A 398 -13.12 8.29 8.46
CA GLU A 398 -12.22 9.27 7.83
C GLU A 398 -12.84 9.89 6.56
N TYR A 399 -13.67 9.12 5.84
CA TYR A 399 -14.25 9.52 4.55
C TYR A 399 -15.70 9.99 4.64
N LEU A 400 -16.22 10.25 5.84
CA LEU A 400 -17.56 10.83 6.02
C LEU A 400 -17.78 12.04 5.12
N ASP A 401 -19.01 12.20 4.65
CA ASP A 401 -19.39 13.32 3.81
C ASP A 401 -19.50 14.63 4.59
N LEU A 402 -19.43 15.72 3.82
CA LEU A 402 -19.54 17.08 4.33
C LEU A 402 -21.02 17.35 4.65
N GLU A 403 -21.39 17.19 5.91
CA GLU A 403 -22.70 17.55 6.46
C GLU A 403 -22.57 18.62 7.54
N ASP A 404 -23.69 19.00 8.16
CA ASP A 404 -23.65 19.89 9.31
C ASP A 404 -22.91 19.24 10.49
N TYR A 405 -22.13 20.05 11.21
CA TYR A 405 -21.32 19.57 12.31
C TYR A 405 -22.16 18.96 13.42
N ASP A 406 -23.33 19.54 13.75
CA ASP A 406 -24.15 19.05 14.86
C ASP A 406 -24.76 17.68 14.52
N SER A 407 -25.11 17.44 13.25
CA SER A 407 -25.54 16.13 12.76
C SER A 407 -24.44 15.07 12.88
N ILE A 408 -23.24 15.35 12.33
CA ILE A 408 -22.13 14.40 12.38
C ILE A 408 -21.67 14.15 13.82
N GLN A 409 -21.70 15.18 14.65
CA GLN A 409 -21.35 15.07 16.06
C GLN A 409 -22.30 14.11 16.78
N GLN A 410 -23.62 14.28 16.62
CA GLN A 410 -24.62 13.46 17.30
C GLN A 410 -24.65 12.02 16.78
N GLU A 411 -24.49 11.84 15.48
CA GLU A 411 -24.68 10.54 14.81
C GLU A 411 -23.43 9.66 14.84
N PHE A 412 -22.24 10.25 14.79
CA PHE A 412 -20.99 9.51 14.67
C PHE A 412 -19.98 9.84 15.77
N LEU A 413 -19.61 11.13 15.93
CA LEU A 413 -18.45 11.50 16.75
C LEU A 413 -18.69 11.29 18.25
N MET A 414 -19.85 11.70 18.78
CA MET A 414 -20.15 11.55 20.20
C MET A 414 -20.28 10.08 20.61
N PRO A 415 -21.03 9.20 19.89
CA PRO A 415 -21.04 7.77 20.19
C PRO A 415 -19.64 7.13 20.10
N LEU A 416 -18.86 7.50 19.09
CA LEU A 416 -17.47 7.04 18.92
C LEU A 416 -16.62 7.41 20.12
N GLU A 417 -16.60 8.70 20.50
CA GLU A 417 -15.84 9.23 21.64
C GLU A 417 -16.26 8.60 22.96
N CYS A 418 -17.56 8.46 23.20
CA CYS A 418 -18.07 7.80 24.40
C CYS A 418 -17.55 6.35 24.48
N ALA A 419 -17.53 5.61 23.38
CA ALA A 419 -17.03 4.24 23.35
C ALA A 419 -15.52 4.15 23.60
N VAL A 420 -14.70 4.97 22.93
CA VAL A 420 -13.23 4.88 23.06
C VAL A 420 -12.68 5.53 24.32
N LEU A 421 -13.25 6.65 24.79
CA LEU A 421 -12.77 7.34 25.99
C LEU A 421 -13.17 6.66 27.29
N THR A 422 -14.16 5.75 27.26
CA THR A 422 -14.48 4.87 28.39
C THR A 422 -13.38 3.83 28.63
N ASP A 423 -12.61 3.46 27.59
CA ASP A 423 -11.49 2.54 27.70
C ASP A 423 -10.25 3.26 28.25
N THR A 424 -9.89 3.00 29.51
CA THR A 424 -8.77 3.66 30.19
C THR A 424 -7.40 3.40 29.54
N LEU A 425 -7.30 2.35 28.72
CA LEU A 425 -6.10 1.98 27.98
C LEU A 425 -6.02 2.63 26.60
N PHE A 426 -7.07 3.33 26.16
CA PHE A 426 -7.10 3.93 24.84
C PHE A 426 -6.20 5.18 24.77
N PRO A 427 -5.22 5.21 23.85
CA PRO A 427 -4.38 6.39 23.66
C PRO A 427 -5.18 7.51 23.02
N LYS A 428 -5.44 8.58 23.78
CA LYS A 428 -6.12 9.79 23.28
C LYS A 428 -5.46 10.39 22.02
N SER A 429 -4.16 10.18 21.84
CA SER A 429 -3.43 10.57 20.62
C SER A 429 -3.97 9.91 19.35
N SER A 430 -4.43 8.65 19.41
CA SER A 430 -5.04 7.97 18.25
C SER A 430 -6.38 8.58 17.85
N LEU A 431 -7.16 9.11 18.81
CA LEU A 431 -8.37 9.87 18.49
C LEU A 431 -8.01 11.21 17.83
N LEU A 432 -6.94 11.88 18.27
CA LEU A 432 -6.46 13.08 17.59
C LEU A 432 -5.95 12.78 16.16
N GLU A 433 -5.30 11.65 15.93
CA GLU A 433 -4.88 11.20 14.60
C GLU A 433 -6.08 10.91 13.68
N PHE A 434 -7.15 10.31 14.22
CA PHE A 434 -8.43 10.19 13.52
C PHE A 434 -9.00 11.56 13.14
N TYR A 435 -9.10 12.50 14.09
CA TYR A 435 -9.57 13.86 13.82
C TYR A 435 -8.72 14.59 12.78
N THR A 436 -7.40 14.43 12.87
CA THR A 436 -6.46 14.98 11.89
C THR A 436 -6.73 14.45 10.49
N SER A 437 -7.06 13.16 10.38
CA SER A 437 -7.30 12.49 9.10
C SER A 437 -8.63 12.92 8.48
N ILE A 438 -9.73 12.98 9.24
CA ILE A 438 -11.03 13.48 8.74
C ILE A 438 -10.94 14.96 8.33
N ILE A 439 -10.24 15.81 9.11
CA ILE A 439 -10.00 17.22 8.76
C ILE A 439 -9.24 17.33 7.44
N ARG A 440 -8.22 16.49 7.22
CA ARG A 440 -7.48 16.43 5.95
C ARG A 440 -8.40 16.04 4.80
N GLN A 441 -9.22 14.99 4.93
CA GLN A 441 -10.12 14.55 3.86
C GLN A 441 -11.18 15.60 3.54
N TRP A 442 -11.76 16.23 4.56
CA TRP A 442 -12.70 17.34 4.38
C TRP A 442 -12.05 18.52 3.67
N GLY A 443 -10.82 18.86 4.05
CA GLY A 443 -10.01 19.85 3.35
C GLY A 443 -9.85 19.56 1.86
N VAL A 444 -9.55 18.30 1.50
CA VAL A 444 -9.46 17.87 0.10
C VAL A 444 -10.82 17.95 -0.60
N LYS A 445 -11.91 17.47 0.02
CA LYS A 445 -13.27 17.55 -0.55
C LYS A 445 -13.70 19.00 -0.80
N LEU A 446 -13.47 19.91 0.15
CA LEU A 446 -13.84 21.33 0.04
C LEU A 446 -13.08 22.09 -1.05
N ARG A 447 -11.85 21.69 -1.38
CA ARG A 447 -11.08 22.27 -2.49
C ARG A 447 -11.73 22.02 -3.85
N ASN A 448 -12.48 20.93 -3.98
CA ASN A 448 -13.16 20.57 -5.23
C ASN A 448 -14.58 21.14 -5.34
N ARG A 449 -15.09 21.82 -4.29
CA ARG A 449 -16.44 22.40 -4.27
C ARG A 449 -16.41 23.91 -4.53
N PRO A 450 -17.46 24.48 -5.16
CA PRO A 450 -17.59 25.93 -5.29
C PRO A 450 -17.75 26.59 -3.90
N PHE A 451 -17.35 27.85 -3.79
CA PHE A 451 -17.43 28.57 -2.53
C PHE A 451 -18.88 28.84 -2.10
N THR A 452 -19.24 28.45 -0.87
CA THR A 452 -20.48 28.87 -0.20
C THR A 452 -20.20 29.17 1.27
N LEU A 453 -20.86 30.19 1.85
CA LEU A 453 -20.58 30.61 3.23
C LEU A 453 -20.94 29.51 4.25
N GLU A 454 -22.04 28.79 4.01
CA GLU A 454 -22.53 27.73 4.89
C GLU A 454 -21.59 26.50 4.93
N GLU A 455 -21.03 26.08 3.79
CA GLU A 455 -20.10 24.94 3.74
C GLU A 455 -18.77 25.20 4.46
N SER A 456 -18.46 26.47 4.78
CA SER A 456 -17.22 26.84 5.47
C SER A 456 -17.26 26.67 6.99
N LYS A 457 -18.46 26.55 7.59
CA LYS A 457 -18.66 26.47 9.05
C LYS A 457 -18.35 25.10 9.66
N PRO A 458 -18.76 23.95 9.07
CA PRO A 458 -18.59 22.64 9.70
C PRO A 458 -17.12 22.28 9.97
N LEU A 459 -16.23 22.55 9.00
CA LEU A 459 -14.80 22.30 9.14
C LEU A 459 -14.18 23.11 10.29
N GLY A 460 -14.55 24.39 10.44
CA GLY A 460 -14.05 25.22 11.54
C GLY A 460 -14.48 24.74 12.93
N ARG A 461 -15.70 24.19 13.06
CA ARG A 461 -16.18 23.58 14.31
C ARG A 461 -15.46 22.27 14.62
N LEU A 462 -15.23 21.43 13.60
CA LEU A 462 -14.45 20.20 13.73
C LEU A 462 -13.00 20.48 14.16
N ILE A 463 -12.36 21.49 13.58
CA ILE A 463 -11.01 21.93 13.97
C ILE A 463 -11.01 22.42 15.42
N SER A 464 -11.96 23.26 15.81
CA SER A 464 -12.06 23.74 17.21
C SER A 464 -12.21 22.61 18.22
N HIS A 465 -13.00 21.57 17.87
CA HIS A 465 -13.17 20.38 18.71
C HIS A 465 -11.87 19.56 18.83
N ALA A 466 -11.17 19.35 17.70
CA ALA A 466 -9.88 18.67 17.68
C ALA A 466 -8.78 19.47 18.43
N GLU A 467 -8.80 20.80 18.35
CA GLU A 467 -7.90 21.67 19.10
C GLU A 467 -8.10 21.56 20.62
N LEU A 468 -9.35 21.44 21.07
CA LEU A 468 -9.66 21.20 22.48
C LEU A 468 -9.13 19.84 22.95
N LEU A 469 -9.28 18.79 22.13
CA LEU A 469 -8.69 17.48 22.39
C LEU A 469 -7.15 17.56 22.46
N ALA A 470 -6.52 18.26 21.51
CA ALA A 470 -5.08 18.46 21.48
C ALA A 470 -4.56 19.15 22.74
N LEU A 471 -5.27 20.20 23.22
CA LEU A 471 -4.95 20.86 24.48
C LEU A 471 -5.11 19.91 25.67
N SER A 472 -6.23 19.18 25.74
CA SER A 472 -6.48 18.21 26.82
C SER A 472 -5.41 17.12 26.88
N ILE A 473 -4.91 16.66 25.74
CA ILE A 473 -3.82 15.67 25.65
C ILE A 473 -2.52 16.22 26.25
N LEU A 474 -2.20 17.51 26.01
CA LEU A 474 -1.00 18.14 26.57
C LEU A 474 -1.14 18.43 28.08
N GLU A 475 -2.31 18.84 28.54
CA GLU A 475 -2.56 19.19 29.94
C GLU A 475 -2.80 17.97 30.84
N CYS A 476 -3.29 16.87 30.27
CA CYS A 476 -3.55 15.62 30.97
C CYS A 476 -2.73 14.46 30.35
N PRO A 477 -1.38 14.49 30.43
CA PRO A 477 -0.58 13.36 30.02
C PRO A 477 -1.00 12.13 30.83
N ALA A 478 -1.33 11.03 30.14
CA ALA A 478 -1.83 9.82 30.78
C ALA A 478 -0.86 9.34 31.87
N ALA A 479 -1.38 8.98 33.04
CA ALA A 479 -0.59 8.60 34.23
C ALA A 479 0.21 7.27 34.09
N ALA A 480 0.42 6.75 32.88
CA ALA A 480 1.10 5.47 32.69
C ALA A 480 1.84 5.39 31.33
N GLU A 481 3.01 6.02 31.26
CA GLU A 481 4.16 5.49 30.50
C GLU A 481 4.76 4.22 31.17
N GLN A 482 4.06 3.61 32.14
CA GLN A 482 4.57 2.53 33.00
C GLN A 482 4.18 1.10 32.57
N ALA A 483 3.62 0.89 31.38
CA ALA A 483 3.27 -0.45 30.89
C ALA A 483 3.92 -0.79 29.55
N SER A 484 5.23 -0.58 29.40
CA SER A 484 5.99 -1.25 28.32
C SER A 484 6.41 -2.65 28.75
N THR A 485 5.45 -3.57 28.86
CA THR A 485 5.74 -5.01 28.85
C THR A 485 5.95 -5.46 27.40
N HIS A 486 7.19 -5.85 27.08
CA HIS A 486 7.64 -6.66 25.95
C HIS A 486 6.99 -6.45 24.55
N ASN A 487 7.81 -5.96 23.61
CA ASN A 487 7.75 -6.19 22.15
C ASN A 487 6.67 -5.47 21.30
N MET A 488 6.02 -4.41 21.77
CA MET A 488 5.28 -3.48 20.89
C MET A 488 5.93 -2.10 20.93
N GLN A 489 6.07 -1.44 19.77
CA GLN A 489 6.50 -0.04 19.67
C GLN A 489 5.66 0.78 20.67
N GLY A 490 6.34 1.47 21.60
CA GLY A 490 5.66 2.27 22.61
C GLY A 490 4.68 3.27 21.97
N PRO A 491 3.60 3.65 22.66
CA PRO A 491 2.63 4.59 22.14
C PRO A 491 3.33 5.89 21.72
N ARG A 492 2.97 6.41 20.54
CA ARG A 492 3.54 7.65 20.00
C ARG A 492 3.41 8.77 21.04
N PRO A 493 4.49 9.53 21.34
CA PRO A 493 4.43 10.61 22.31
C PRO A 493 3.33 11.63 21.96
N ALA A 494 2.52 11.97 22.96
CA ALA A 494 1.39 12.91 22.84
C ALA A 494 1.78 14.22 22.15
N THR A 495 2.94 14.78 22.49
CA THR A 495 3.46 16.03 21.92
C THR A 495 3.73 15.93 20.42
N ILE A 496 4.13 14.75 19.92
CA ILE A 496 4.37 14.53 18.48
C ILE A 496 3.03 14.51 17.73
N SER A 497 2.02 13.79 18.22
CA SER A 497 0.70 13.76 17.59
C SER A 497 0.05 15.15 17.55
N VAL A 498 0.18 15.94 18.62
CA VAL A 498 -0.32 17.33 18.64
C VAL A 498 0.44 18.23 17.65
N THR A 499 1.76 18.06 17.56
CA THR A 499 2.57 18.84 16.61
C THR A 499 2.23 18.48 15.16
N GLU A 500 2.00 17.20 14.86
CA GLU A 500 1.58 16.73 13.53
C GLU A 500 0.20 17.27 13.13
N PHE A 501 -0.75 17.28 14.07
CA PHE A 501 -2.07 17.89 13.86
C PHE A 501 -1.94 19.34 13.35
N TYR A 502 -1.10 20.16 14.00
CA TYR A 502 -0.85 21.53 13.55
C TYR A 502 -0.09 21.63 12.22
N CYS A 503 0.74 20.65 11.88
CA CYS A 503 1.37 20.59 10.55
C CYS A 503 0.32 20.36 9.46
N VAL A 504 -0.63 19.45 9.68
CA VAL A 504 -1.74 19.19 8.76
C VAL A 504 -2.64 20.42 8.62
N LEU A 505 -2.93 21.14 9.72
CA LEU A 505 -3.67 22.39 9.63
C LEU A 505 -2.91 23.48 8.86
N ALA A 506 -1.60 23.60 9.06
CA ALA A 506 -0.77 24.56 8.31
C ALA A 506 -0.80 24.26 6.80
N GLU A 507 -0.72 22.99 6.41
CA GLU A 507 -0.84 22.56 5.01
C GLU A 507 -2.24 22.85 4.45
N LEU A 508 -3.29 22.52 5.21
CA LEU A 508 -4.67 22.82 4.85
C LEU A 508 -4.87 24.32 4.59
N PHE A 509 -4.43 25.17 5.53
CA PHE A 509 -4.59 26.61 5.46
C PHE A 509 -3.73 27.28 4.39
N SER A 510 -2.66 26.64 3.91
CA SER A 510 -1.91 27.17 2.75
C SER A 510 -2.80 27.35 1.50
N HIS A 511 -3.91 26.60 1.40
CA HIS A 511 -4.87 26.66 0.30
C HIS A 511 -6.05 27.63 0.53
N SER A 512 -6.17 28.24 1.72
CA SER A 512 -7.31 29.09 2.12
C SER A 512 -7.51 30.30 1.21
N HIS A 513 -6.44 30.91 0.71
CA HIS A 513 -6.49 32.08 -0.17
C HIS A 513 -7.11 31.78 -1.55
N LEU A 514 -7.10 30.51 -1.97
CA LEU A 514 -7.67 30.04 -3.24
C LEU A 514 -9.14 29.60 -3.07
N HIS A 515 -9.52 29.14 -1.87
CA HIS A 515 -10.82 28.53 -1.61
C HIS A 515 -11.44 29.10 -0.33
N GLY A 516 -12.49 29.93 -0.47
CA GLY A 516 -13.18 30.54 0.67
C GLY A 516 -13.89 29.56 1.62
N ASN A 517 -14.03 28.29 1.22
CA ASN A 517 -14.59 27.23 2.07
C ASN A 517 -13.63 26.80 3.19
N ILE A 518 -12.33 27.03 3.03
CA ILE A 518 -11.32 26.72 4.05
C ILE A 518 -11.03 27.99 4.85
N ARG A 519 -11.61 28.08 6.05
CA ARG A 519 -11.38 29.20 6.97
C ARG A 519 -10.21 28.92 7.88
N ILE A 520 -9.27 29.86 7.95
CA ILE A 520 -8.16 29.79 8.89
C ILE A 520 -8.72 29.95 10.32
N THR A 521 -8.54 28.93 11.15
CA THR A 521 -8.75 29.01 12.60
C THR A 521 -7.43 29.39 13.27
N ILE A 522 -7.51 29.94 14.48
CA ILE A 522 -6.33 30.28 15.28
C ILE A 522 -6.14 29.19 16.34
N PRO A 523 -4.91 28.67 16.53
CA PRO A 523 -4.66 27.68 17.57
C PRO A 523 -4.97 28.22 18.95
N MET A 524 -5.46 27.36 19.84
CA MET A 524 -5.63 27.73 21.25
C MET A 524 -4.28 28.16 21.86
N ALA A 525 -4.24 29.38 22.38
CA ALA A 525 -3.03 29.98 22.93
C ALA A 525 -2.30 29.11 23.98
N PRO A 526 -2.98 28.44 24.94
CA PRO A 526 -2.31 27.54 25.88
C PRO A 526 -1.54 26.40 25.18
N THR A 527 -2.07 25.88 24.08
CA THR A 527 -1.42 24.81 23.29
C THR A 527 -0.11 25.30 22.68
N ILE A 528 -0.12 26.48 22.05
CA ILE A 528 1.09 27.08 21.47
C ILE A 528 2.15 27.27 22.55
N TYR A 529 1.79 27.89 23.68
CA TYR A 529 2.76 28.20 24.72
C TYR A 529 3.29 26.94 25.40
N THR A 530 2.46 25.93 25.62
CA THR A 530 2.90 24.63 26.18
C THR A 530 3.95 23.97 25.28
N LEU A 531 3.73 23.98 23.96
CA LEU A 531 4.67 23.43 22.99
C LEU A 531 5.97 24.25 22.94
N VAL A 532 5.89 25.58 22.92
CA VAL A 532 7.07 26.46 22.87
C VAL A 532 7.91 26.40 24.15
N PHE A 533 7.28 26.22 25.32
CA PHE A 533 7.99 26.04 26.59
C PHE A 533 8.55 24.63 26.77
N THR A 534 8.21 23.67 25.90
CA THR A 534 8.83 22.34 25.92
C THR A 534 10.31 22.46 25.54
N PRO A 535 11.25 21.93 26.34
CA PRO A 535 12.69 22.13 26.14
C PRO A 535 13.27 21.25 25.02
N ILE A 536 12.61 21.22 23.85
CA ILE A 536 12.96 20.39 22.71
C ILE A 536 13.00 21.28 21.45
N ASN A 537 14.17 21.36 20.81
CA ASN A 537 14.37 22.22 19.65
C ASN A 537 13.45 21.86 18.48
N SER A 538 13.25 20.58 18.19
CA SER A 538 12.40 20.15 17.07
C SER A 538 10.96 20.65 17.21
N ILE A 539 10.39 20.62 18.42
CA ILE A 539 9.03 21.13 18.68
C ILE A 539 8.98 22.65 18.50
N ILE A 540 9.94 23.39 19.07
CA ILE A 540 10.01 24.85 18.92
C ILE A 540 10.15 25.23 17.44
N SER A 541 10.99 24.51 16.71
CA SER A 541 11.20 24.70 15.27
C SER A 541 9.94 24.40 14.47
N ILE A 542 9.32 23.22 14.65
CA ILE A 542 8.11 22.85 13.91
C ILE A 542 6.97 23.85 14.21
N MET A 543 6.73 24.20 15.47
CA MET A 543 5.70 25.18 15.82
C MET A 543 6.00 26.57 15.25
N SER A 544 7.27 26.99 15.22
CA SER A 544 7.66 28.24 14.56
C SER A 544 7.36 28.19 13.06
N SER A 545 7.59 27.04 12.40
CA SER A 545 7.25 26.82 11.00
C SER A 545 5.73 26.86 10.77
N VAL A 546 4.94 26.20 11.61
CA VAL A 546 3.47 26.23 11.57
C VAL A 546 2.97 27.66 11.63
N LEU A 547 3.44 28.45 12.61
CA LEU A 547 3.02 29.84 12.77
C LEU A 547 3.44 30.73 11.60
N ALA A 548 4.62 30.50 11.01
CA ALA A 548 5.04 31.20 9.80
C ALA A 548 4.14 30.86 8.60
N SER A 549 3.71 29.59 8.46
CA SER A 549 2.77 29.15 7.44
C SER A 549 1.38 29.77 7.64
N TYR A 550 0.85 29.77 8.87
CA TYR A 550 -0.42 30.43 9.20
C TYR A 550 -0.37 31.92 8.88
N LYS A 551 0.71 32.60 9.24
CA LYS A 551 0.92 34.01 8.90
C LYS A 551 0.86 34.24 7.39
N SER A 552 1.59 33.43 6.63
CA SER A 552 1.62 33.52 5.17
C SER A 552 0.23 33.27 4.57
N ALA A 553 -0.51 32.31 5.12
CA ALA A 553 -1.89 32.02 4.71
C ALA A 553 -2.85 33.19 5.03
N PHE A 554 -2.73 33.83 6.19
CA PHE A 554 -3.49 35.03 6.53
C PHE A 554 -3.16 36.20 5.59
N GLU A 555 -1.87 36.47 5.35
CA GLU A 555 -1.43 37.53 4.43
C GLU A 555 -1.96 37.30 3.01
N ALA A 556 -1.84 36.06 2.49
CA ALA A 556 -2.35 35.68 1.18
C ALA A 556 -3.89 35.78 1.11
N SER A 557 -4.59 35.36 2.16
CA SER A 557 -6.06 35.41 2.20
C SER A 557 -6.60 36.84 2.28
N LEU A 558 -5.96 37.73 3.04
CA LEU A 558 -6.32 39.14 3.13
C LEU A 558 -6.07 39.87 1.80
N ALA A 559 -5.04 39.47 1.04
CA ALA A 559 -4.73 40.00 -0.27
C ALA A 559 -5.56 39.38 -1.43
N SER A 560 -6.24 38.27 -1.19
CA SER A 560 -6.94 37.51 -2.23
C SER A 560 -8.18 38.23 -2.73
N GLN A 561 -8.25 38.47 -4.04
CA GLN A 561 -9.42 39.02 -4.71
C GLN A 561 -10.62 38.05 -4.69
N VAL A 562 -10.37 36.74 -4.62
CA VAL A 562 -11.41 35.69 -4.58
C VAL A 562 -12.23 35.79 -3.28
N LEU A 563 -11.60 36.24 -2.20
CA LEU A 563 -12.22 36.37 -0.88
C LEU A 563 -12.78 37.77 -0.62
N GLN A 564 -12.47 38.75 -1.48
CA GLN A 564 -13.02 40.09 -1.39
C GLN A 564 -14.38 40.14 -2.09
N THR A 565 -15.45 39.79 -1.37
CA THR A 565 -16.82 39.89 -1.90
C THR A 565 -17.21 41.37 -2.04
N PRO A 566 -17.55 41.87 -3.25
CA PRO A 566 -18.05 43.24 -3.39
C PRO A 566 -19.42 43.34 -2.73
N GLY A 567 -19.51 44.03 -1.58
CA GLY A 567 -20.78 44.37 -0.92
C GLY A 567 -21.11 43.63 0.38
N SER A 568 -20.25 42.74 0.91
CA SER A 568 -20.44 42.21 2.28
C SER A 568 -19.79 43.15 3.31
N ALA A 569 -20.55 43.57 4.32
CA ALA A 569 -20.05 44.43 5.40
C ALA A 569 -19.10 43.68 6.37
N GLU A 570 -19.10 42.35 6.34
CA GLU A 570 -18.28 41.52 7.22
C GLU A 570 -17.01 41.05 6.50
N SER A 571 -15.86 41.46 7.02
CA SER A 571 -14.58 40.85 6.68
C SER A 571 -14.59 39.40 7.10
N LEU A 572 -14.19 38.51 6.19
CA LEU A 572 -14.05 37.07 6.46
C LEU A 572 -13.08 36.77 7.61
N TYR A 573 -12.15 37.68 7.87
CA TYR A 573 -11.22 37.63 8.98
C TYR A 573 -11.35 38.92 9.81
N PRO A 574 -11.96 38.87 11.01
CA PRO A 574 -12.05 40.03 11.89
C PRO A 574 -10.67 40.52 12.34
N THR A 575 -10.50 41.83 12.48
CA THR A 575 -9.23 42.44 12.95
C THR A 575 -8.82 41.92 14.33
N GLN A 576 -9.79 41.58 15.18
CA GLN A 576 -9.55 40.99 16.51
C GLN A 576 -8.86 39.63 16.41
N LEU A 577 -9.33 38.77 15.49
CA LEU A 577 -8.76 37.45 15.23
C LEU A 577 -7.29 37.58 14.80
N VAL A 578 -7.04 38.39 13.77
CA VAL A 578 -5.68 38.64 13.24
C VAL A 578 -4.78 39.28 14.31
N GLY A 579 -5.32 40.21 15.11
CA GLY A 579 -4.60 40.82 16.23
C GLY A 579 -4.18 39.81 17.29
N GLN A 580 -5.07 38.88 17.65
CA GLN A 580 -4.78 37.81 18.62
C GLN A 580 -3.66 36.89 18.12
N PHE A 581 -3.73 36.45 16.85
CA PHE A 581 -2.69 35.63 16.23
C PHE A 581 -1.33 36.34 16.19
N ASN A 582 -1.31 37.61 15.78
CA ASN A 582 -0.09 38.42 15.79
C ASN A 582 0.51 38.54 17.21
N GLY A 583 -0.34 38.59 18.23
CA GLY A 583 0.06 38.51 19.64
C GLY A 583 0.93 37.29 19.95
N TYR A 584 0.53 36.11 19.48
CA TYR A 584 1.25 34.86 19.71
C TYR A 584 2.63 34.85 19.05
N ILE A 585 2.66 35.30 17.79
CA ILE A 585 3.91 35.40 17.01
C ILE A 585 4.88 36.33 17.71
N MET A 586 4.39 37.49 18.19
CA MET A 586 5.22 38.47 18.87
C MET A 586 5.72 37.96 20.21
N ASP A 587 4.93 37.20 20.96
CA ASP A 587 5.38 36.55 22.20
C ASP A 587 6.53 35.57 21.94
N ILE A 588 6.44 34.73 20.90
CA ILE A 588 7.53 33.79 20.55
C ILE A 588 8.77 34.54 20.07
N CYS A 589 8.60 35.60 19.28
CA CYS A 589 9.68 36.49 18.90
C CYS A 589 10.32 37.18 20.11
N ASN A 590 9.52 37.53 21.12
CA ASN A 590 9.98 38.12 22.37
C ASN A 590 10.80 37.13 23.21
N LEU A 591 10.36 35.87 23.28
CA LEU A 591 11.06 34.78 23.95
C LEU A 591 12.41 34.47 23.29
N ILE A 592 12.42 34.20 21.97
CA ILE A 592 13.57 33.63 21.28
C ILE A 592 14.57 34.71 20.81
N TRP A 593 14.09 35.82 20.23
CA TRP A 593 14.92 36.77 19.48
C TRP A 593 15.09 38.15 20.13
N ARG A 594 14.00 38.79 20.58
CA ARG A 594 14.03 40.17 21.11
C ARG A 594 14.52 40.25 22.56
N ASN A 595 14.63 39.13 23.26
CA ASN A 595 14.98 39.04 24.69
C ASN A 595 14.05 39.89 25.57
N ARG A 596 12.74 39.85 25.26
CA ARG A 596 11.66 40.55 25.98
C ARG A 596 10.58 39.55 26.43
N GLY A 597 10.99 38.33 26.75
CA GLY A 597 10.09 37.24 27.10
C GLY A 597 9.14 37.60 28.25
N LEU A 598 7.90 37.10 28.19
CA LEU A 598 6.85 37.31 29.18
C LEU A 598 6.41 38.78 29.37
N ASN A 599 6.79 39.69 28.48
CA ASN A 599 6.39 41.09 28.59
C ASN A 599 4.95 41.29 28.09
N GLY A 600 4.03 41.64 29.00
CA GLY A 600 2.64 41.97 28.69
C GLY A 600 2.37 43.47 28.44
N GLU A 601 3.39 44.33 28.48
CA GLU A 601 3.24 45.79 28.25
C GLU A 601 3.26 46.16 26.75
N ASP A 602 3.74 45.26 25.87
CA ASP A 602 3.74 45.49 24.43
C ASP A 602 2.30 45.33 23.90
N PRO A 603 1.71 46.35 23.26
CA PRO A 603 0.32 46.26 22.76
C PRO A 603 0.14 45.17 21.69
N ASN A 604 1.23 44.67 21.10
CA ASN A 604 1.21 43.62 20.10
C ASN A 604 1.57 42.25 20.66
N ALA A 605 1.64 42.07 21.98
CA ALA A 605 2.03 40.83 22.63
C ALA A 605 1.03 40.47 23.74
N LEU A 606 0.96 39.21 24.15
CA LEU A 606 0.03 38.73 25.19
C LEU A 606 0.74 38.27 26.46
N GLY A 607 2.07 38.36 26.52
CA GLY A 607 2.86 37.96 27.69
C GLY A 607 2.79 36.46 27.95
N CYS A 608 2.56 35.64 26.92
CA CYS A 608 2.40 34.19 27.01
C CYS A 608 1.28 33.74 27.98
N LEU A 609 0.29 34.61 28.23
CA LEU A 609 -0.82 34.41 29.18
C LEU A 609 -0.40 34.19 30.63
N ILE A 610 0.82 34.58 31.00
CA ILE A 610 1.28 34.50 32.39
C ILE A 610 0.87 35.77 33.14
N SER A 611 0.25 35.61 34.31
CA SER A 611 -0.20 36.74 35.12
C SER A 611 0.97 37.56 35.68
N ALA A 612 0.80 38.88 35.78
CA ALA A 612 1.83 39.79 36.31
C ALA A 612 2.36 39.41 37.71
N PRO A 613 1.54 38.95 38.68
CA PRO A 613 2.05 38.49 39.97
C PRO A 613 2.99 37.28 39.84
N THR A 614 2.70 36.35 38.92
CA THR A 614 3.55 35.18 38.67
C THR A 614 4.88 35.60 38.05
N ILE A 615 4.86 36.52 37.10
CA ILE A 615 6.08 37.08 36.49
C ILE A 615 6.93 37.78 37.56
N ALA A 616 6.32 38.55 38.47
CA ALA A 616 7.03 39.20 39.56
C ALA A 616 7.70 38.19 40.50
N ALA A 617 6.98 37.13 40.89
CA ALA A 617 7.50 36.06 41.73
C ALA A 617 8.66 35.30 41.05
N LEU A 618 8.51 34.94 39.76
CA LEU A 618 9.58 34.31 38.98
C LEU A 618 10.80 35.22 38.81
N THR A 619 10.58 36.52 38.60
CA THR A 619 11.65 37.50 38.48
C THR A 619 12.43 37.61 39.78
N GLN A 620 11.74 37.63 40.92
CA GLN A 620 12.36 37.61 42.24
C GLN A 620 13.16 36.32 42.45
N TYR A 621 12.57 35.17 42.16
CA TYR A 621 13.25 33.87 42.26
C TYR A 621 14.55 33.81 41.43
N VAL A 622 14.52 34.28 40.18
CA VAL A 622 15.70 34.30 39.30
C VAL A 622 16.78 35.25 39.84
N ARG A 623 16.39 36.40 40.42
CA ARG A 623 17.33 37.33 41.07
C ARG A 623 17.96 36.69 42.30
N ASP A 624 17.17 36.10 43.19
CA ASP A 624 17.65 35.44 44.41
C ASP A 624 18.57 34.27 44.07
N ALA A 625 18.24 33.47 43.06
CA ALA A 625 19.08 32.38 42.57
C ALA A 625 20.42 32.90 41.99
N THR A 626 20.36 34.02 41.25
CA THR A 626 21.55 34.69 40.71
C THR A 626 22.45 35.17 41.84
N ASP A 627 21.90 35.87 42.83
CA ASP A 627 22.67 36.44 43.94
C ASP A 627 23.30 35.37 44.84
N ASN A 628 22.56 34.31 45.17
CA ASN A 628 23.09 33.14 45.88
C ASN A 628 24.25 32.45 45.13
N SER A 629 24.20 32.44 43.79
CA SER A 629 25.29 31.87 42.98
C SER A 629 26.55 32.73 43.01
N ARG A 630 26.41 34.06 43.12
CA ARG A 630 27.54 35.00 43.25
C ARG A 630 28.31 34.78 44.54
N GLU A 631 27.61 34.47 45.63
CA GLU A 631 28.20 34.24 46.94
C GLU A 631 29.01 32.94 46.99
N ARG A 632 28.58 31.88 46.29
CA ARG A 632 29.21 30.55 46.32
C ARG A 632 30.37 30.36 45.34
N LYS A 633 30.38 31.04 44.19
CA LYS A 633 31.43 30.91 43.15
C LYS A 633 31.83 32.28 42.60
N ARG A 634 32.78 32.96 43.27
CA ARG A 634 33.29 34.29 42.87
C ARG A 634 33.88 34.33 41.46
N GLU A 635 34.35 33.21 40.90
CA GLU A 635 35.01 33.16 39.59
C GLU A 635 34.05 33.01 38.38
N VAL A 636 32.79 32.62 38.58
CA VAL A 636 31.83 32.39 37.48
C VAL A 636 30.47 32.97 37.80
N THR A 637 30.38 34.29 37.77
CA THR A 637 29.14 35.02 38.04
C THR A 637 28.25 35.06 36.79
N PHE A 638 27.27 34.16 36.69
CA PHE A 638 26.24 34.22 35.65
C PHE A 638 25.11 35.16 36.10
N THR A 639 24.72 36.11 35.26
CA THR A 639 23.56 36.96 35.53
C THR A 639 22.41 36.51 34.67
N TYR A 640 21.42 35.87 35.26
CA TYR A 640 20.20 35.48 34.57
C TYR A 640 19.15 36.57 34.72
N ASN A 641 18.50 36.92 33.61
CA ASN A 641 17.31 37.75 33.61
C ASN A 641 16.18 36.94 32.99
N LEU A 642 15.02 36.90 33.66
CA LEU A 642 13.84 36.14 33.23
C LEU A 642 13.46 36.43 31.78
N SER A 643 13.54 37.70 31.35
CA SER A 643 13.22 38.13 29.98
C SER A 643 14.13 37.54 28.89
N SER A 644 15.32 37.04 29.26
CA SER A 644 16.35 36.53 28.34
C SER A 644 16.61 35.03 28.46
N ILE A 645 16.02 34.35 29.45
CA ILE A 645 16.30 32.94 29.75
C ILE A 645 15.82 32.00 28.62
N PHE A 646 14.84 32.43 27.83
CA PHE A 646 14.28 31.69 26.69
C PHE A 646 14.95 32.03 25.35
N SER A 647 15.95 32.91 25.35
CA SER A 647 16.64 33.35 24.14
C SER A 647 17.45 32.23 23.49
N LEU A 648 17.87 32.45 22.23
CA LEU A 648 18.73 31.52 21.48
C LEU A 648 19.93 30.99 22.27
N SER A 649 20.50 31.79 23.17
CA SER A 649 21.74 31.47 23.89
C SER A 649 21.53 30.87 25.27
N HIS A 650 20.37 31.09 25.88
CA HIS A 650 20.07 30.66 27.25
C HIS A 650 18.99 29.59 27.35
N SER A 651 18.17 29.43 26.31
CA SER A 651 17.11 28.41 26.27
C SER A 651 17.70 27.02 26.46
N VAL A 652 17.10 26.22 27.33
CA VAL A 652 17.52 24.83 27.59
C VAL A 652 17.52 23.99 26.31
N ALA A 653 16.61 24.29 25.38
CA ALA A 653 16.51 23.59 24.11
C ALA A 653 17.63 23.98 23.11
N LEU A 654 18.19 25.19 23.23
CA LEU A 654 19.05 25.80 22.19
C LEU A 654 20.46 26.10 22.67
N CYS A 655 20.75 26.08 23.99
CA CYS A 655 22.02 26.51 24.53
C CYS A 655 23.22 25.68 24.03
N ASN A 656 23.05 24.36 23.89
CA ASN A 656 24.08 23.48 23.33
C ASN A 656 24.28 23.72 21.83
N MET A 657 23.19 23.97 21.10
CA MET A 657 23.26 24.35 19.68
C MET A 657 23.94 25.70 19.49
N SER A 658 23.67 26.66 20.39
CA SER A 658 24.32 27.97 20.44
C SER A 658 25.82 27.85 20.71
N ALA A 659 26.21 26.96 21.64
CA ALA A 659 27.62 26.69 21.92
C ALA A 659 28.32 26.03 20.72
N ALA A 660 27.67 25.07 20.06
CA ALA A 660 28.20 24.41 18.86
C ALA A 660 28.35 25.41 17.69
N CYS A 661 27.32 26.18 17.39
CA CYS A 661 27.38 27.23 16.37
C CYS A 661 28.52 28.23 16.63
N PHE A 662 28.73 28.63 17.89
CA PHE A 662 29.83 29.54 18.19
C PHE A 662 31.19 28.85 18.06
N ALA A 663 31.32 27.58 18.45
CA ALA A 663 32.55 26.81 18.25
C ALA A 663 32.93 26.74 16.76
N ASP A 664 31.97 26.52 15.86
CA ASP A 664 32.21 26.53 14.41
C ASP A 664 32.69 27.91 13.93
N ILE A 665 32.13 29.01 14.48
CA ILE A 665 32.60 30.37 14.19
C ILE A 665 34.06 30.58 14.67
N GLU A 666 34.42 30.02 15.84
CA GLU A 666 35.81 30.08 16.33
C GLU A 666 36.77 29.30 15.43
N GLU A 667 36.33 28.15 14.89
CA GLU A 667 37.12 27.33 13.96
C GLU A 667 37.29 27.99 12.58
N GLU A 668 36.23 28.61 12.04
CA GLU A 668 36.28 29.34 10.76
C GLU A 668 37.20 30.58 10.79
N SER A 669 37.43 31.14 11.99
CA SER A 669 38.17 32.39 12.14
C SER A 669 39.69 32.25 12.01
N ASP A 670 40.22 31.03 11.82
CA ASP A 670 41.65 30.71 11.62
C ASP A 670 42.59 31.27 12.72
N LEU A 671 42.03 31.54 13.90
CA LEU A 671 42.78 32.05 15.05
C LEU A 671 43.53 30.88 15.71
N GLY A 672 44.85 31.02 15.84
CA GLY A 672 45.70 29.97 16.41
C GLY A 672 45.22 29.50 17.79
N GLY A 673 45.39 28.20 18.08
CA GLY A 673 44.81 27.52 19.26
C GLY A 673 45.23 28.03 20.65
N SER A 674 46.00 29.12 20.74
CA SER A 674 46.40 29.78 21.98
C SER A 674 45.47 30.94 22.39
N GLN A 675 44.48 31.33 21.59
CA GLN A 675 43.56 32.42 21.92
C GLN A 675 42.43 31.99 22.88
N PRO A 676 41.88 32.93 23.67
CA PRO A 676 40.80 32.62 24.59
C PRO A 676 39.54 32.22 23.82
N LYS A 677 38.95 31.09 24.20
CA LYS A 677 37.66 30.59 23.68
C LYS A 677 36.51 30.97 24.60
N LEU A 678 35.32 31.11 24.03
CA LEU A 678 34.12 31.44 24.79
C LEU A 678 33.64 30.24 25.62
N LYS A 679 33.72 30.36 26.95
CA LYS A 679 33.25 29.32 27.90
C LYS A 679 31.89 29.62 28.54
N ARG A 680 31.16 30.60 28.01
CA ARG A 680 29.92 31.12 28.59
C ARG A 680 28.85 31.22 27.50
N PRO A 681 27.54 31.23 27.86
CA PRO A 681 26.49 31.47 26.89
C PRO A 681 26.76 32.73 26.07
N VAL A 682 26.54 32.66 24.76
CA VAL A 682 26.81 33.77 23.86
C VAL A 682 25.89 34.93 24.20
N THR A 683 26.44 36.05 24.64
CA THR A 683 25.68 37.27 24.93
C THR A 683 26.47 38.47 24.45
N GLN A 684 25.82 39.61 24.25
CA GLN A 684 26.52 40.84 23.86
C GLN A 684 27.66 41.20 24.84
N LYS A 685 27.45 40.98 26.15
CA LYS A 685 28.49 41.20 27.17
C LYS A 685 29.62 40.17 27.08
N ALA A 686 29.30 38.91 26.77
CA ALA A 686 30.30 37.87 26.65
C ALA A 686 31.15 38.04 25.37
N LEU A 687 30.54 38.42 24.24
CA LEU A 687 31.26 38.73 22.99
C LEU A 687 32.18 39.94 23.14
N SER A 688 31.71 41.02 23.79
CA SER A 688 32.56 42.19 24.04
C SER A 688 33.68 41.94 25.06
N ALA A 689 33.50 40.99 25.99
CA ALA A 689 34.57 40.52 26.86
C ALA A 689 35.59 39.68 26.09
N LEU A 690 35.12 38.77 25.23
CA LEU A 690 35.97 37.93 24.38
C LEU A 690 36.85 38.78 23.44
N GLU A 691 36.26 39.81 22.80
CA GLU A 691 37.00 40.74 21.93
C GLU A 691 38.10 41.48 22.73
N LYS A 692 37.83 41.87 23.98
CA LYS A 692 38.83 42.52 24.86
C LYS A 692 39.93 41.57 25.31
N GLU A 693 39.61 40.29 25.49
CA GLU A 693 40.58 39.24 25.84
C GLU A 693 41.43 38.80 24.63
N GLY A 694 41.11 39.30 23.43
CA GLY A 694 41.84 39.00 22.20
C GLY A 694 41.38 37.73 21.49
N GLY A 695 40.15 37.28 21.74
CA GLY A 695 39.50 36.20 20.99
C GLY A 695 38.78 36.68 19.73
N VAL A 696 37.92 35.82 19.17
CA VAL A 696 37.16 36.07 17.94
C VAL A 696 36.31 37.35 18.03
N LYS A 697 36.39 38.19 17.00
CA LYS A 697 35.62 39.44 16.89
C LYS A 697 34.34 39.22 16.08
N VAL A 698 33.21 39.07 16.77
CA VAL A 698 31.88 38.91 16.17
C VAL A 698 30.88 39.82 16.87
N THR A 699 30.06 40.54 16.10
CA THR A 699 29.01 41.39 16.69
C THR A 699 27.82 40.56 17.18
N TRP A 700 27.06 41.07 18.14
CA TRP A 700 25.85 40.37 18.63
C TRP A 700 24.81 40.12 17.53
N GLN A 701 24.65 41.05 16.60
CA GLN A 701 23.70 40.89 15.50
C GLN A 701 24.17 39.83 14.49
N GLU A 702 25.45 39.88 14.13
CA GLU A 702 26.08 38.91 13.23
C GLU A 702 26.01 37.49 13.78
N TYR A 703 26.36 37.31 15.06
CA TYR A 703 26.21 36.02 15.74
C TYR A 703 24.78 35.49 15.64
N ARG A 704 23.78 36.32 15.94
CA ARG A 704 22.38 35.88 15.93
C ARG A 704 21.91 35.47 14.52
N VAL A 705 22.35 36.17 13.48
CA VAL A 705 22.02 35.80 12.09
C VAL A 705 22.74 34.50 11.72
N ARG A 706 24.04 34.35 12.03
CA ARG A 706 24.79 33.11 11.84
C ARG A 706 24.15 31.93 12.56
N MET A 707 23.61 32.14 13.76
CA MET A 707 22.89 31.11 14.52
C MET A 707 21.62 30.64 13.79
N LEU A 708 20.85 31.56 13.17
CA LEU A 708 19.68 31.17 12.39
C LEU A 708 20.08 30.37 11.15
N ASP A 709 21.11 30.80 10.43
CA ASP A 709 21.60 30.10 9.24
C ASP A 709 22.20 28.72 9.61
N TRP A 710 22.85 28.60 10.77
CA TRP A 710 23.37 27.35 11.31
C TRP A 710 22.24 26.38 11.73
N LEU A 711 21.19 26.90 12.37
CA LEU A 711 19.99 26.10 12.69
C LEU A 711 19.32 25.58 11.42
N GLU A 712 19.29 26.37 10.34
CA GLU A 712 18.76 25.93 9.05
C GLU A 712 19.62 24.85 8.40
N ALA A 713 20.95 25.02 8.41
CA ALA A 713 21.87 24.01 7.90
C ALA A 713 21.77 22.67 8.65
N THR A 714 21.42 22.70 9.93
CA THR A 714 21.21 21.50 10.76
C THR A 714 19.78 20.94 10.71
N GLY A 715 18.91 21.48 9.86
CA GLY A 715 17.53 21.01 9.63
C GLY A 715 16.47 21.66 10.53
N SER A 716 16.85 22.56 11.42
CA SER A 716 15.95 23.31 12.31
C SER A 716 15.46 24.63 11.69
N VAL A 717 14.73 24.51 10.58
CA VAL A 717 14.38 25.65 9.71
C VAL A 717 13.29 26.60 10.23
N GLY A 718 12.43 26.14 11.14
CA GLY A 718 11.21 26.88 11.46
C GLY A 718 11.43 28.14 12.29
N ILE A 719 12.43 28.17 13.17
CA ILE A 719 12.78 29.36 13.95
C ILE A 719 13.21 30.50 13.00
N GLY A 720 14.10 30.20 12.04
CA GLY A 720 14.53 31.17 11.04
C GLY A 720 13.37 31.66 10.17
N SER A 721 12.51 30.74 9.70
CA SER A 721 11.30 31.09 8.93
C SER A 721 10.38 32.07 9.66
N LEU A 722 10.09 31.84 10.95
CA LEU A 722 9.24 32.74 11.75
C LEU A 722 9.90 34.10 11.96
N MET A 723 11.20 34.12 12.26
CA MET A 723 11.93 35.37 12.49
C MET A 723 12.00 36.21 11.22
N ARG A 724 12.30 35.62 10.06
CA ARG A 724 12.39 36.36 8.79
C ARG A 724 11.02 36.81 8.29
N SER A 725 9.96 36.02 8.48
CA SER A 725 8.60 36.45 8.11
C SER A 725 8.10 37.62 8.98
N THR A 726 8.54 37.71 10.24
CA THR A 726 8.02 38.69 11.21
C THR A 726 8.88 39.94 11.36
N MET A 727 10.21 39.78 11.44
CA MET A 727 11.12 40.90 11.66
C MET A 727 11.48 41.55 10.33
N LYS A 728 11.07 42.81 10.12
CA LYS A 728 11.44 43.59 8.92
C LYS A 728 12.95 43.62 8.67
N ALA A 729 13.75 43.70 9.73
CA ALA A 729 15.21 43.74 9.66
C ALA A 729 15.86 42.41 9.22
N LEU A 730 15.11 41.31 9.16
CA LEU A 730 15.61 39.98 8.76
C LEU A 730 14.98 39.48 7.46
N ARG A 731 14.08 40.24 6.83
CA ARG A 731 13.53 39.89 5.51
C ARG A 731 14.67 39.98 4.49
N LYS A 732 14.99 38.85 3.85
CA LYS A 732 15.80 38.85 2.63
C LYS A 732 14.92 39.46 1.54
N GLU A 733 15.44 40.47 0.83
CA GLU A 733 14.76 41.05 -0.34
C GLU A 733 14.49 40.01 -1.42
#